data_AF-A0A0D1XG61-F1
#
_entry.id   AF-A0A0D1XG61-F1
#
_cell.length_a   1.000
_cell.length_b   1.000
_cell.length_c   1.000
_cell.angle_alpha   90.00
_cell.angle_beta   90.00
_cell.angle_gamma   90.00
#
_symmetry.space_group_name_H-M   'P 1'
#
loop_
_entity.id
_entity.type
_entity.pdbx_description
1 polymer ?
#
loop_
_entity_poly.entity_id
_entity_poly.type
_entity_poly.pdbx_seq_one_letter_code
_entity_poly.pdbx_strand_id
1 'polypeptide(L)'
;MYLHQYDYLFAIGTIFAFLDAWNIGANDVANSFATSVSSRSLTYLQAMCIASVMEFAGSMGVGARVADTIRTKIVDVAQFTDNPALLMLGMVCAVVASSVYLTIATKFGLPVSTTHSIMGGVIGMGIATLGSNGIHWWGGNVNSGVVQVFLAWILAPTIAGGFGAVIFLITKYGVMLRRNPVMKAFVTIPIYFGLTSALLTMLIVWKGGSARITLNNAETVGVIIGVGAAVALLVAVFFLPWLYRVLIKNDWQLKWWHIPLGPLLLRRGEAPPMPEGHVVVQDYYRDHLTLEQLQAQRGSPNLKTQDIERSHQQTKFGDSTLTDDKIQHDGHNVGHDASPVATTAAAPTPLSIIGPRPEGKNSSPAVLFWQIKRVLFRGVEKDVVGMQQKRNILSGDLAAVHAHAAHYDNRAEYMYSFLQAMTAATASFTHGANDVSNAIGPYTTIYYIWANNQLKSKTPVPYWILAFGGGAIIIGLWTYGYNIMRNLGNKITLHSPSRGFSMELGSAITIILATRLKLPVSTTQCITGATVGVGLCSGTWRTINWRMVAWIYFGWFITLPVTGIISGCLMGIIINAPRWGVAFRRIDSMSKLIDYAEVQKHKSKDSCWVILYGNVWDVTQFLPNHPGGANIILKLAGKDATEEYDPIHPPGTLEDNLPESARIGMINPETLPEPVKAAKDVGPEPDTTVELPLAALLNLEEVEAAGTKKMSKKGWAYYYSAADDLVSKHLNNTVYKQILLRPRVFVDCRDCDLSTTFLGYKLDIPIFVSPAAMARLAHPDGEWGIAQACKKFGTIQMISNNASMTPEQIVKGAGPDQVFGWQLYVQTERKKSEDMLARINKLDAIKFICLTLDAPVPGKREEDERGKFSVEDTSQAIKDAGGAELKGGGGIGQSLFFGTDPTLTWVETLPWLKKHTNKPIILKGLQCHEDAYLASHHTDQVKGIILSNHGGRAADTAPPAIHTLLEIRKYCPEVLTKLDVVVDGGIKRGTDVVKALALGAKAVGIGRGALFGLAAGGIEGVERVLEILRDETATAGRLLGVPKMSDLGPLHINTRAVERDIYDGPANLPGIEGVMKGLWVKAKL
;
A
#
# COMPACT_ATOMS: atom_id res chain seq x y z
N MET A 1 3.91 -11.69 -11.73
CA MET A 1 5.04 -12.19 -12.55
C MET A 1 5.79 -10.96 -13.01
N TYR A 2 7.09 -10.85 -12.72
CA TYR A 2 7.89 -9.71 -13.15
C TYR A 2 7.84 -9.60 -14.67
N LEU A 3 7.58 -8.40 -15.17
CA LEU A 3 7.57 -8.09 -16.60
C LEU A 3 9.01 -7.96 -17.09
N HIS A 4 9.70 -9.09 -17.19
CA HIS A 4 11.10 -9.14 -17.61
C HIS A 4 11.34 -8.49 -18.97
N GLN A 5 10.33 -8.47 -19.85
CA GLN A 5 10.41 -7.71 -21.11
C GLN A 5 10.60 -6.21 -20.91
N TYR A 6 10.33 -5.65 -19.72
CA TYR A 6 10.50 -4.24 -19.39
C TYR A 6 11.58 -4.00 -18.31
N ASP A 7 12.48 -4.95 -18.08
CA ASP A 7 13.59 -4.81 -17.12
C ASP A 7 14.42 -3.54 -17.40
N TYR A 8 14.56 -3.15 -18.68
CA TYR A 8 15.25 -1.91 -19.06
C TYR A 8 14.51 -0.65 -18.60
N LEU A 9 13.17 -0.62 -18.67
CA LEU A 9 12.37 0.51 -18.17
C LEU A 9 12.44 0.59 -16.65
N PHE A 10 12.40 -0.55 -15.98
CA PHE A 10 12.58 -0.61 -14.53
C PHE A 10 13.96 -0.11 -14.12
N ALA A 11 15.04 -0.58 -14.75
CA ALA A 11 16.40 -0.16 -14.45
C ALA A 11 16.62 1.35 -14.67
N ILE A 12 16.14 1.89 -15.81
CA ILE A 12 16.18 3.33 -16.09
C ILE A 12 15.36 4.09 -15.03
N GLY A 13 14.14 3.63 -14.75
CA GLY A 13 13.28 4.19 -13.72
C GLY A 13 13.95 4.25 -12.35
N THR A 14 14.64 3.18 -11.92
CA THR A 14 15.40 3.13 -10.67
C THR A 14 16.54 4.15 -10.65
N ILE A 15 17.35 4.23 -11.71
CA ILE A 15 18.49 5.15 -11.79
C ILE A 15 18.02 6.60 -11.72
N PHE A 16 17.01 6.96 -12.50
CA PHE A 16 16.53 8.33 -12.54
C PHE A 16 15.68 8.68 -11.32
N ALA A 17 15.00 7.72 -10.67
CA ALA A 17 14.36 7.94 -9.38
C ALA A 17 15.39 8.21 -8.27
N PHE A 18 16.53 7.52 -8.30
CA PHE A 18 17.66 7.84 -7.42
C PHE A 18 18.17 9.25 -7.68
N LEU A 19 18.37 9.60 -8.95
CA LEU A 19 18.85 10.94 -9.33
C LEU A 19 17.83 12.03 -8.95
N ASP A 20 16.54 11.77 -9.09
CA ASP A 20 15.47 12.68 -8.69
C ASP A 20 15.50 12.92 -7.17
N ALA A 21 15.57 11.83 -6.37
CA ALA A 21 15.72 11.92 -4.92
C ALA A 21 17.04 12.60 -4.49
N TRP A 22 18.14 12.34 -5.20
CA TRP A 22 19.41 13.03 -5.02
C TRP A 22 19.28 14.53 -5.30
N ASN A 23 18.56 14.93 -6.34
CA ASN A 23 18.31 16.33 -6.65
C ASN A 23 17.42 17.01 -5.60
N ILE A 24 16.46 16.29 -5.01
CA ILE A 24 15.66 16.81 -3.88
C ILE A 24 16.58 17.19 -2.72
N GLY A 25 17.56 16.35 -2.39
CA GLY A 25 18.60 16.68 -1.42
C GLY A 25 19.46 17.88 -1.83
N ALA A 26 19.90 17.91 -3.08
CA ALA A 26 20.80 18.94 -3.57
C ALA A 26 20.13 20.32 -3.76
N ASN A 27 18.82 20.38 -4.03
CA ASN A 27 18.09 21.63 -4.23
C ASN A 27 17.32 22.06 -2.98
N ASP A 28 16.39 21.22 -2.50
CA ASP A 28 15.38 21.67 -1.54
C ASP A 28 15.86 21.55 -0.07
N VAL A 29 16.58 20.49 0.28
CA VAL A 29 17.20 20.39 1.63
C VAL A 29 18.26 21.47 1.81
N ALA A 30 19.01 21.76 0.75
CA ALA A 30 19.94 22.87 0.71
C ALA A 30 19.26 24.22 1.01
N ASN A 31 18.04 24.44 0.50
CA ASN A 31 17.27 25.64 0.81
C ASN A 31 16.88 25.73 2.29
N SER A 32 16.49 24.61 2.91
CA SER A 32 16.01 24.56 4.29
C SER A 32 17.08 24.89 5.35
N PHE A 33 18.37 24.65 5.05
CA PHE A 33 19.48 24.99 5.95
C PHE A 33 20.26 26.25 5.53
N ALA A 34 19.92 26.85 4.39
CA ALA A 34 20.60 28.06 3.93
C ALA A 34 20.47 29.19 4.96
N THR A 35 19.33 29.30 5.65
CA THR A 35 19.07 30.29 6.70
C THR A 35 19.96 30.13 7.92
N SER A 36 20.15 28.90 8.42
CA SER A 36 20.92 28.59 9.63
C SER A 36 22.43 28.59 9.41
N VAL A 37 22.87 28.26 8.19
CA VAL A 37 24.26 28.41 7.78
C VAL A 37 24.60 29.89 7.51
N SER A 38 23.70 30.64 6.85
CA SER A 38 23.92 32.06 6.53
C SER A 38 23.87 32.96 7.77
N SER A 39 23.04 32.62 8.76
CA SER A 39 23.03 33.29 10.07
C SER A 39 24.20 32.88 10.95
N ARG A 40 25.00 31.87 10.56
CA ARG A 40 26.10 31.30 11.36
C ARG A 40 25.67 30.66 12.68
N SER A 41 24.38 30.32 12.82
CA SER A 41 23.91 29.49 13.93
C SER A 41 24.44 28.06 13.85
N LEU A 42 24.60 27.54 12.63
CA LEU A 42 25.20 26.23 12.37
C LEU A 42 26.35 26.36 11.39
N THR A 43 27.41 25.59 11.61
CA THR A 43 28.41 25.35 10.58
C THR A 43 27.81 24.49 9.46
N TYR A 44 28.38 24.58 8.26
CA TYR A 44 27.92 23.77 7.12
C TYR A 44 27.90 22.27 7.48
N LEU A 45 28.97 21.75 8.07
CA LEU A 45 29.06 20.34 8.48
C LEU A 45 27.98 19.95 9.51
N GLN A 46 27.75 20.79 10.53
CA GLN A 46 26.69 20.54 11.51
C GLN A 46 25.32 20.51 10.86
N ALA A 47 25.04 21.46 9.94
CA ALA A 47 23.81 21.48 9.18
C ALA A 47 23.64 20.18 8.36
N MET A 48 24.68 19.70 7.66
CA MET A 48 24.62 18.45 6.89
C MET A 48 24.34 17.23 7.78
N CYS A 49 24.97 17.14 8.95
CA CYS A 49 24.74 16.04 9.89
C CYS A 49 23.30 16.03 10.43
N ILE A 50 22.81 17.20 10.87
CA ILE A 50 21.43 17.34 11.37
C ILE A 50 20.43 17.01 10.25
N ALA A 51 20.63 17.58 9.05
CA ALA A 51 19.81 17.30 7.89
C ALA A 51 19.76 15.80 7.59
N SER A 52 20.90 15.11 7.63
CA SER A 52 20.96 13.68 7.29
C SER A 52 20.08 12.83 8.20
N VAL A 53 20.12 13.11 9.51
CA VAL A 53 19.29 12.40 10.49
C VAL A 53 17.82 12.77 10.30
N MET A 54 17.52 14.05 10.17
CA MET A 54 16.15 14.55 10.15
C MET A 54 15.42 14.25 8.84
N GLU A 55 16.05 14.44 7.68
CA GLU A 55 15.49 14.07 6.37
C GLU A 55 15.18 12.57 6.32
N PHE A 56 16.13 11.72 6.75
CA PHE A 56 15.94 10.27 6.74
C PHE A 56 14.87 9.83 7.72
N ALA A 57 14.84 10.40 8.94
CA ALA A 57 13.81 10.11 9.92
C ALA A 57 12.41 10.57 9.45
N GLY A 58 12.31 11.74 8.80
CA GLY A 58 11.08 12.24 8.20
C GLY A 58 10.59 11.35 7.07
N SER A 59 11.49 10.97 6.17
CA SER A 59 11.25 10.07 5.05
C SER A 59 10.72 8.69 5.52
N MET A 60 11.43 8.05 6.45
CA MET A 60 11.07 6.72 6.98
C MET A 60 9.84 6.75 7.89
N GLY A 61 9.74 7.76 8.75
CA GLY A 61 8.69 7.84 9.78
C GLY A 61 7.34 8.25 9.20
N VAL A 62 7.32 9.15 8.21
CA VAL A 62 6.09 9.85 7.80
C VAL A 62 5.93 9.93 6.27
N GLY A 63 6.98 9.65 5.49
CA GLY A 63 6.99 9.79 4.02
C GLY A 63 6.02 8.87 3.26
N ALA A 64 5.68 7.69 3.81
CA ALA A 64 4.83 6.71 3.16
C ALA A 64 3.43 7.23 2.78
N ARG A 65 2.83 8.10 3.62
CA ARG A 65 1.45 8.60 3.42
C ARG A 65 1.35 9.75 2.41
N VAL A 66 2.46 10.42 2.05
CA VAL A 66 2.43 11.54 1.10
C VAL A 66 2.54 11.07 -0.35
N ALA A 67 3.23 9.94 -0.58
CA ALA A 67 3.41 9.30 -1.88
C ALA A 67 2.10 9.08 -2.68
N ASP A 68 0.98 8.84 -2.00
CA ASP A 68 -0.31 8.61 -2.66
C ASP A 68 -0.90 9.87 -3.35
N THR A 69 -0.47 11.07 -2.96
CA THR A 69 -1.10 12.34 -3.40
C THR A 69 -0.67 12.76 -4.82
N ILE A 70 0.54 12.41 -5.25
CA ILE A 70 1.10 12.82 -6.56
C ILE A 70 0.56 11.94 -7.70
N ARG A 71 0.24 10.66 -7.41
CA ARG A 71 -0.19 9.68 -8.42
C ARG A 71 -1.63 9.89 -8.91
N THR A 72 -2.53 10.36 -8.05
CA THR A 72 -3.99 10.22 -8.27
C THR A 72 -4.73 11.52 -8.59
N LYS A 73 -4.07 12.68 -8.48
CA LYS A 73 -4.74 13.99 -8.59
C LYS A 73 -4.52 14.76 -9.90
N ILE A 74 -3.64 14.27 -10.78
CA ILE A 74 -3.21 15.00 -12.00
C ILE A 74 -3.64 14.25 -13.26
N VAL A 75 -3.37 12.95 -13.31
CA VAL A 75 -3.72 12.06 -14.41
C VAL A 75 -4.59 10.93 -13.85
N ASP A 76 -5.69 10.62 -14.53
CA ASP A 76 -6.54 9.50 -14.14
C ASP A 76 -5.85 8.18 -14.48
N VAL A 77 -5.36 7.49 -13.45
CA VAL A 77 -4.69 6.20 -13.56
C VAL A 77 -5.62 5.14 -14.15
N ALA A 78 -6.95 5.29 -14.01
CA ALA A 78 -7.94 4.37 -14.57
C ALA A 78 -7.92 4.34 -16.11
N GLN A 79 -7.45 5.41 -16.77
CA GLN A 79 -7.34 5.43 -18.23
C GLN A 79 -6.18 4.58 -18.77
N PHE A 80 -5.29 4.09 -17.88
CA PHE A 80 -4.17 3.22 -18.24
C PHE A 80 -4.39 1.77 -17.81
N THR A 81 -5.57 1.43 -17.30
CA THR A 81 -5.86 0.08 -16.76
C THR A 81 -5.71 -1.01 -17.82
N ASP A 82 -6.09 -0.71 -19.07
CA ASP A 82 -5.98 -1.62 -20.21
C ASP A 82 -4.55 -1.74 -20.75
N ASN A 83 -3.67 -0.77 -20.43
CA ASN A 83 -2.26 -0.81 -20.81
C ASN A 83 -1.32 -0.26 -19.73
N PRO A 84 -1.11 -1.01 -18.63
CA PRO A 84 -0.27 -0.56 -17.50
C PRO A 84 1.17 -0.24 -17.89
N ALA A 85 1.72 -0.93 -18.90
CA ALA A 85 3.06 -0.69 -19.40
C ALA A 85 3.24 0.72 -19.96
N LEU A 86 2.18 1.31 -20.55
CA LEU A 86 2.20 2.68 -21.03
C LEU A 86 2.31 3.69 -19.87
N LEU A 87 1.62 3.43 -18.75
CA LEU A 87 1.77 4.27 -17.56
C LEU A 87 3.15 4.12 -16.91
N MET A 88 3.71 2.92 -16.89
CA MET A 88 5.09 2.71 -16.42
C MET A 88 6.09 3.52 -17.26
N LEU A 89 5.98 3.44 -18.58
CA LEU A 89 6.81 4.24 -19.49
C LEU A 89 6.63 5.73 -19.23
N GLY A 90 5.40 6.21 -19.09
CA GLY A 90 5.15 7.63 -18.83
C GLY A 90 5.68 8.10 -17.47
N MET A 91 5.63 7.26 -16.43
CA MET A 91 6.25 7.56 -15.14
C MET A 91 7.77 7.57 -15.22
N VAL A 92 8.39 6.70 -16.01
CA VAL A 92 9.83 6.77 -16.31
C VAL A 92 10.16 8.09 -16.99
N CYS A 93 9.41 8.49 -18.03
CA CYS A 93 9.58 9.77 -18.71
C CYS A 93 9.44 10.97 -17.75
N ALA A 94 8.45 10.95 -16.86
CA ALA A 94 8.23 12.00 -15.87
C ALA A 94 9.41 12.15 -14.90
N VAL A 95 9.94 11.04 -14.37
CA VAL A 95 11.09 11.03 -13.45
C VAL A 95 12.37 11.44 -14.16
N VAL A 96 12.60 10.98 -15.40
CA VAL A 96 13.75 11.40 -16.22
C VAL A 96 13.70 12.91 -16.47
N ALA A 97 12.54 13.45 -16.85
CA ALA A 97 12.37 14.87 -17.09
C ALA A 97 12.61 15.71 -15.83
N SER A 98 12.02 15.29 -14.70
CA SER A 98 12.18 15.92 -13.40
C SER A 98 13.66 15.96 -12.99
N SER A 99 14.30 14.80 -12.93
CA SER A 99 15.69 14.67 -12.46
C SER A 99 16.71 15.39 -13.35
N VAL A 100 16.58 15.32 -14.68
CA VAL A 100 17.49 16.04 -15.60
C VAL A 100 17.35 17.55 -15.43
N TYR A 101 16.12 18.06 -15.39
CA TYR A 101 15.88 19.48 -15.19
C TYR A 101 16.41 19.94 -13.84
N LEU A 102 16.14 19.21 -12.76
CA LEU A 102 16.60 19.57 -11.41
C LEU A 102 18.12 19.56 -11.31
N THR A 103 18.82 18.63 -11.95
CA THR A 103 20.29 18.63 -11.97
C THR A 103 20.84 19.88 -12.68
N ILE A 104 20.22 20.29 -13.78
CA ILE A 104 20.58 21.50 -14.52
C ILE A 104 20.28 22.76 -13.69
N ALA A 105 19.07 22.86 -13.12
CA ALA A 105 18.66 23.98 -12.27
C ALA A 105 19.60 24.13 -11.06
N THR A 106 19.92 23.01 -10.39
CA THR A 106 20.84 22.99 -9.25
C THR A 106 22.26 23.39 -9.65
N LYS A 107 22.73 22.99 -10.85
CA LYS A 107 24.04 23.40 -11.39
C LYS A 107 24.14 24.92 -11.53
N PHE A 108 23.09 25.54 -12.06
CA PHE A 108 22.99 27.00 -12.17
C PHE A 108 22.65 27.68 -10.84
N GLY A 109 22.41 26.90 -9.78
CA GLY A 109 21.98 27.36 -8.47
C GLY A 109 20.68 28.14 -8.54
N LEU A 110 19.75 27.68 -9.39
CA LEU A 110 18.37 28.12 -9.48
C LEU A 110 17.55 27.29 -8.48
N PRO A 111 17.06 27.91 -7.39
CA PRO A 111 16.16 27.24 -6.45
C PRO A 111 14.80 27.05 -7.12
N VAL A 112 14.38 25.80 -7.21
CA VAL A 112 13.15 25.39 -7.90
C VAL A 112 12.27 24.58 -6.95
N SER A 113 11.12 24.14 -7.42
CA SER A 113 10.24 23.25 -6.67
C SER A 113 10.31 21.87 -7.29
N THR A 114 10.80 20.89 -6.52
CA THR A 114 10.82 19.48 -6.95
C THR A 114 9.42 18.92 -7.15
N THR A 115 8.46 19.31 -6.29
CA THR A 115 7.04 18.96 -6.46
C THR A 115 6.50 19.45 -7.80
N HIS A 116 6.76 20.71 -8.19
CA HIS A 116 6.34 21.22 -9.50
C HIS A 116 7.06 20.54 -10.66
N SER A 117 8.31 20.13 -10.46
CA SER A 117 9.11 19.45 -11.48
C SER A 117 8.49 18.11 -11.85
N ILE A 118 8.18 17.26 -10.87
CA ILE A 118 7.55 15.96 -11.13
C ILE A 118 6.09 16.11 -11.60
N MET A 119 5.34 17.07 -11.04
CA MET A 119 3.97 17.35 -11.50
C MET A 119 3.96 17.80 -12.97
N GLY A 120 4.88 18.66 -13.38
CA GLY A 120 5.06 19.02 -14.79
C GLY A 120 5.39 17.81 -15.65
N GLY A 121 6.29 16.93 -15.19
CA GLY A 121 6.61 15.68 -15.87
C GLY A 121 5.40 14.75 -16.07
N VAL A 122 4.55 14.60 -15.05
CA VAL A 122 3.31 13.80 -15.10
C VAL A 122 2.27 14.44 -16.04
N ILE A 123 2.11 15.77 -16.01
CA ILE A 123 1.24 16.50 -16.97
C ILE A 123 1.74 16.27 -18.41
N GLY A 124 3.05 16.39 -18.63
CA GLY A 124 3.66 16.23 -19.95
C GLY A 124 3.45 14.85 -20.56
N MET A 125 3.71 13.78 -19.80
CA MET A 125 3.42 12.42 -20.26
C MET A 125 1.92 12.21 -20.47
N GLY A 126 1.07 12.75 -19.59
CA GLY A 126 -0.38 12.58 -19.68
C GLY A 126 -0.96 13.23 -20.93
N ILE A 127 -0.50 14.43 -21.29
CA ILE A 127 -0.89 15.09 -22.54
C ILE A 127 -0.44 14.27 -23.75
N ALA A 128 0.78 13.72 -23.72
CA ALA A 128 1.31 12.93 -24.82
C ALA A 128 0.59 11.57 -25.00
N THR A 129 0.01 11.00 -23.94
CA THR A 129 -0.70 9.72 -23.99
C THR A 129 -2.21 9.82 -24.15
N LEU A 130 -2.86 10.78 -23.48
CA LEU A 130 -4.31 10.90 -23.36
C LEU A 130 -4.88 12.16 -24.04
N GLY A 131 -4.01 13.06 -24.52
CA GLY A 131 -4.41 14.39 -24.99
C GLY A 131 -4.75 15.35 -23.84
N SER A 132 -4.99 16.63 -24.17
CA SER A 132 -5.27 17.67 -23.16
C SER A 132 -6.53 17.39 -22.34
N ASN A 133 -7.50 16.66 -22.91
CA ASN A 133 -8.78 16.38 -22.27
C ASN A 133 -8.68 15.27 -21.21
N GLY A 134 -7.64 14.43 -21.25
CA GLY A 134 -7.37 13.41 -20.24
C GLY A 134 -6.68 13.93 -18.97
N ILE A 135 -6.36 15.23 -18.91
CA ILE A 135 -5.78 15.89 -17.74
C ILE A 135 -6.87 16.52 -16.89
N HIS A 136 -6.86 16.27 -15.58
CA HIS A 136 -7.75 16.94 -14.65
C HIS A 136 -7.31 18.39 -14.41
N TRP A 137 -7.72 19.33 -15.27
CA TRP A 137 -7.40 20.74 -15.11
C TRP A 137 -8.10 21.39 -13.91
N TRP A 138 -9.39 21.12 -13.73
CA TRP A 138 -10.24 21.64 -12.65
C TRP A 138 -11.27 20.58 -12.24
N GLY A 139 -11.32 20.23 -10.94
CA GLY A 139 -12.23 19.20 -10.41
C GLY A 139 -13.43 19.75 -9.61
N GLY A 140 -13.84 21.00 -9.83
CA GLY A 140 -14.99 21.62 -9.14
C GLY A 140 -14.67 22.22 -7.75
N ASN A 141 -13.48 21.99 -7.22
CA ASN A 141 -12.99 22.55 -5.95
C ASN A 141 -11.54 23.03 -6.10
N VAL A 142 -11.15 24.07 -5.35
CA VAL A 142 -9.77 24.61 -5.29
C VAL A 142 -8.71 23.55 -4.93
N ASN A 143 -9.11 22.43 -4.34
CA ASN A 143 -8.22 21.33 -3.93
C ASN A 143 -8.09 20.20 -4.99
N SER A 144 -8.55 20.42 -6.22
CA SER A 144 -8.65 19.38 -7.25
C SER A 144 -8.15 19.83 -8.62
N GLY A 145 -7.34 18.97 -9.25
CA GLY A 145 -6.75 19.19 -10.57
C GLY A 145 -5.48 20.04 -10.58
N VAL A 146 -5.02 20.41 -11.77
CA VAL A 146 -3.80 21.20 -12.00
C VAL A 146 -3.90 22.61 -11.39
N VAL A 147 -5.11 23.16 -11.24
CA VAL A 147 -5.32 24.51 -10.68
C VAL A 147 -4.67 24.71 -9.30
N GLN A 148 -4.62 23.67 -8.47
CA GLN A 148 -4.09 23.76 -7.11
C GLN A 148 -2.59 24.10 -7.11
N VAL A 149 -1.89 23.71 -8.19
CA VAL A 149 -0.46 24.01 -8.40
C VAL A 149 -0.25 25.50 -8.60
N PHE A 150 -1.07 26.14 -9.43
CA PHE A 150 -1.01 27.58 -9.67
C PHE A 150 -1.45 28.38 -8.44
N LEU A 151 -2.47 27.91 -7.71
CA LEU A 151 -2.90 28.54 -6.45
C LEU A 151 -1.79 28.47 -5.38
N ALA A 152 -1.05 27.36 -5.32
CA ALA A 152 0.05 27.19 -4.37
C ALA A 152 1.18 28.23 -4.57
N TRP A 153 1.42 28.70 -5.80
CA TRP A 153 2.45 29.72 -6.10
C TRP A 153 2.23 31.05 -5.38
N ILE A 154 0.99 31.35 -5.01
CA ILE A 154 0.62 32.57 -4.29
C ILE A 154 0.33 32.24 -2.83
N LEU A 155 -0.52 31.23 -2.59
CA LEU A 155 -1.01 30.93 -1.24
C LEU A 155 0.12 30.47 -0.32
N ALA A 156 1.00 29.57 -0.77
CA ALA A 156 2.03 29.00 0.10
C ALA A 156 3.08 30.03 0.55
N PRO A 157 3.68 30.84 -0.35
CA PRO A 157 4.59 31.91 0.09
C PRO A 157 3.89 32.95 0.96
N THR A 158 2.64 33.31 0.66
CA THR A 158 1.92 34.37 1.39
C THR A 158 1.58 33.93 2.82
N ILE A 159 1.08 32.71 2.99
CA ILE A 159 0.75 32.15 4.32
C ILE A 159 2.03 31.98 5.14
N ALA A 160 3.10 31.43 4.56
CA ALA A 160 4.38 31.29 5.24
C ALA A 160 5.02 32.63 5.58
N GLY A 161 4.92 33.61 4.68
CA GLY A 161 5.29 35.01 4.93
C GLY A 161 4.53 35.62 6.11
N GLY A 162 3.22 35.40 6.18
CA GLY A 162 2.36 35.84 7.27
C GLY A 162 2.77 35.23 8.62
N PHE A 163 2.90 33.90 8.70
CA PHE A 163 3.36 33.25 9.92
C PHE A 163 4.76 33.68 10.33
N GLY A 164 5.71 33.72 9.40
CA GLY A 164 7.08 34.18 9.65
C GLY A 164 7.12 35.62 10.16
N ALA A 165 6.35 36.52 9.54
CA ALA A 165 6.20 37.90 9.97
C ALA A 165 5.63 38.00 11.40
N VAL A 166 4.55 37.28 11.71
CA VAL A 166 3.94 37.28 13.05
C VAL A 166 4.94 36.82 14.11
N ILE A 167 5.62 35.69 13.88
CA ILE A 167 6.62 35.13 14.81
C ILE A 167 7.77 36.13 15.00
N PHE A 168 8.24 36.73 13.91
CA PHE A 168 9.32 37.71 13.99
C PHE A 168 8.90 38.99 14.68
N LEU A 169 7.68 39.50 14.47
CA LEU A 169 7.16 40.69 15.16
C LEU A 169 7.02 40.45 16.66
N ILE A 170 6.51 39.28 17.07
CA ILE A 170 6.46 38.86 18.48
C ILE A 170 7.88 38.84 19.06
N THR A 171 8.85 38.26 18.35
CA THR A 171 10.24 38.18 18.80
C THR A 171 10.92 39.57 18.83
N LYS A 172 10.70 40.39 17.81
CA LYS A 172 11.27 41.73 17.65
C LYS A 172 10.81 42.67 18.77
N TYR A 173 9.50 42.80 18.96
CA TYR A 173 8.93 43.71 19.95
C TYR A 173 8.82 43.11 21.35
N GLY A 174 8.72 41.78 21.47
CA GLY A 174 8.69 41.07 22.74
C GLY A 174 10.07 40.91 23.38
N VAL A 175 11.13 40.76 22.57
CA VAL A 175 12.48 40.44 23.04
C VAL A 175 13.52 41.44 22.55
N MET A 176 13.75 41.53 21.23
CA MET A 176 14.96 42.17 20.68
C MET A 176 15.04 43.68 20.92
N LEU A 177 13.91 44.39 20.87
CA LEU A 177 13.84 45.85 21.09
C LEU A 177 13.59 46.26 22.55
N ARG A 178 13.57 45.30 23.49
CA ARG A 178 13.35 45.61 24.91
C ARG A 178 14.66 46.06 25.58
N ARG A 179 14.54 46.84 26.66
CA ARG A 179 15.69 47.37 27.44
C ARG A 179 16.70 46.29 27.87
N ASN A 180 16.24 45.07 28.18
CA ASN A 180 17.09 43.94 28.49
C ASN A 180 16.67 42.73 27.63
N PRO A 181 17.19 42.62 26.39
CA PRO A 181 16.76 41.61 25.45
C PRO A 181 17.16 40.20 25.91
N VAL A 182 18.32 40.06 26.57
CA VAL A 182 18.81 38.79 27.11
C VAL A 182 17.82 38.20 28.12
N MET A 183 17.37 38.98 29.11
CA MET A 183 16.41 38.48 30.11
C MET A 183 15.04 38.15 29.52
N LYS A 184 14.60 38.89 28.48
CA LYS A 184 13.36 38.55 27.77
C LYS A 184 13.51 37.29 26.91
N ALA A 185 14.70 37.05 26.36
CA ALA A 185 15.02 35.80 25.68
C ALA A 185 14.95 34.60 26.66
N PHE A 186 15.39 34.74 27.91
CA PHE A 186 15.29 33.69 28.93
C PHE A 186 13.86 33.21 29.17
N VAL A 187 12.89 34.13 29.17
CA VAL A 187 11.47 33.80 29.38
C VAL A 187 10.86 33.14 28.14
N THR A 188 11.27 33.57 26.94
CA THR A 188 10.67 33.12 25.68
C THR A 188 11.26 31.82 25.14
N ILE A 189 12.53 31.51 25.44
CA ILE A 189 13.20 30.29 24.97
C ILE A 189 12.42 29.00 25.29
N PRO A 190 12.03 28.72 26.54
CA PRO A 190 11.31 27.48 26.87
C PRO A 190 9.98 27.36 26.11
N ILE A 191 9.29 28.50 25.93
CA ILE A 191 8.01 28.55 25.22
C ILE A 191 8.20 28.17 23.75
N TYR A 192 9.22 28.71 23.09
CA TYR A 192 9.50 28.38 21.69
C TYR A 192 10.04 26.95 21.49
N PHE A 193 10.85 26.43 22.42
CA PHE A 193 11.23 25.02 22.45
C PHE A 193 10.02 24.10 22.59
N GLY A 194 9.11 24.42 23.51
CA GLY A 194 7.86 23.68 23.70
C GLY A 194 6.95 23.75 22.48
N LEU A 195 6.75 24.94 21.90
CA LEU A 195 5.93 25.13 20.70
C LEU A 195 6.46 24.33 19.50
N THR A 196 7.76 24.40 19.23
CA THR A 196 8.38 23.68 18.11
C THR A 196 8.27 22.16 18.30
N SER A 197 8.48 21.68 19.54
CA SER A 197 8.33 20.26 19.87
C SER A 197 6.89 19.78 19.77
N ALA A 198 5.92 20.62 20.16
CA ALA A 198 4.49 20.33 19.99
C ALA A 198 4.12 20.23 18.49
N LEU A 199 4.66 21.11 17.64
CA LEU A 199 4.44 21.05 16.18
C LEU A 199 5.05 19.78 15.56
N LEU A 200 6.26 19.39 15.96
CA LEU A 200 6.86 18.13 15.51
C LEU A 200 6.05 16.92 15.99
N THR A 201 5.60 16.92 17.24
CA THR A 201 4.75 15.87 17.81
C THR A 201 3.41 15.81 17.08
N MET A 202 2.81 16.96 16.77
CA MET A 202 1.59 17.05 15.97
C MET A 202 1.78 16.38 14.60
N LEU A 203 2.88 16.65 13.91
CA LEU A 203 3.19 15.99 12.63
C LEU A 203 3.32 14.46 12.81
N ILE A 204 4.01 14.00 13.85
CA ILE A 204 4.21 12.56 14.11
C ILE A 204 2.90 11.86 14.50
N VAL A 205 2.07 12.46 15.35
CA VAL A 205 0.82 11.84 15.83
C VAL A 205 -0.29 11.91 14.78
N TRP A 206 -0.45 13.05 14.11
CA TRP A 206 -1.46 13.17 13.05
C TRP A 206 -1.08 12.39 11.78
N LYS A 207 0.23 12.24 11.49
CA LYS A 207 0.69 11.71 10.21
C LYS A 207 1.53 10.43 10.29
N GLY A 208 2.22 10.14 11.39
CA GLY A 208 3.03 8.93 11.56
C GLY A 208 2.17 7.67 11.76
N GLY A 209 2.57 6.47 11.34
CA GLY A 209 3.83 6.01 10.75
C GLY A 209 4.24 4.72 11.47
N SER A 210 4.00 3.54 10.87
CA SER A 210 4.27 2.15 11.35
C SER A 210 3.71 1.75 12.73
N ALA A 211 3.90 2.56 13.76
CA ALA A 211 3.29 2.41 15.06
C ALA A 211 1.80 2.72 14.91
N ARG A 212 0.96 1.69 15.01
CA ARG A 212 -0.50 1.81 15.10
C ARG A 212 -0.85 2.47 16.44
N ILE A 213 -0.58 3.77 16.59
CA ILE A 213 -1.01 4.52 17.77
C ILE A 213 -2.44 4.96 17.53
N THR A 214 -3.39 4.19 18.02
CA THR A 214 -4.82 4.53 18.01
C THR A 214 -5.12 5.43 19.20
N LEU A 215 -4.97 6.74 19.02
CA LEU A 215 -5.39 7.75 19.99
C LEU A 215 -6.72 8.36 19.57
N ASN A 216 -7.59 8.65 20.53
CA ASN A 216 -8.76 9.49 20.29
C ASN A 216 -8.33 10.98 20.12
N ASN A 217 -9.27 11.84 19.70
CA ASN A 217 -8.97 13.25 19.45
C ASN A 217 -8.48 14.00 20.71
N ALA A 218 -9.00 13.66 21.90
CA ALA A 218 -8.62 14.29 23.15
C ALA A 218 -7.22 13.87 23.60
N GLU A 219 -6.91 12.57 23.52
CA GLU A 219 -5.59 12.00 23.78
C GLU A 219 -4.52 12.58 22.84
N THR A 220 -4.87 12.76 21.56
CA THR A 220 -3.98 13.39 20.57
C THR A 220 -3.58 14.80 20.99
N VAL A 221 -4.56 15.63 21.38
CA VAL A 221 -4.30 16.99 21.88
C VAL A 221 -3.49 16.94 23.18
N GLY A 222 -3.83 16.02 24.09
CA GLY A 222 -3.13 15.80 25.34
C GLY A 222 -1.64 15.45 25.15
N VAL A 223 -1.31 14.57 24.20
CA VAL A 223 0.08 14.21 23.87
C VAL A 223 0.83 15.39 23.28
N ILE A 224 0.22 16.13 22.34
CA ILE A 224 0.87 17.30 21.69
C ILE A 224 1.24 18.36 22.73
N ILE A 225 0.28 18.73 23.60
CA ILE A 225 0.50 19.72 24.65
C ILE A 225 1.45 19.18 25.72
N GLY A 226 1.29 17.91 26.11
CA GLY A 226 2.11 17.25 27.12
C GLY A 226 3.59 17.18 26.74
N VAL A 227 3.92 16.79 25.51
CA VAL A 227 5.31 16.78 25.01
C VAL A 227 5.87 18.20 24.93
N GLY A 228 5.09 19.15 24.41
CA GLY A 228 5.51 20.56 24.37
C GLY A 228 5.83 21.12 25.75
N ALA A 229 4.96 20.88 26.74
CA ALA A 229 5.16 21.31 28.13
C ALA A 229 6.36 20.61 28.78
N ALA A 230 6.54 19.31 28.54
CA ALA A 230 7.67 18.54 29.06
C ALA A 230 9.00 19.07 28.52
N VAL A 231 9.10 19.34 27.21
CA VAL A 231 10.31 19.91 26.62
C VAL A 231 10.57 21.33 27.15
N ALA A 232 9.53 22.17 27.27
CA ALA A 232 9.66 23.50 27.86
C ALA A 232 10.19 23.42 29.30
N LEU A 233 9.70 22.48 30.11
CA LEU A 233 10.17 22.25 31.47
C LEU A 233 11.64 21.78 31.50
N LEU A 234 12.03 20.83 30.65
CA LEU A 234 13.41 20.37 30.56
C LEU A 234 14.37 21.49 30.18
N VAL A 235 13.97 22.33 29.22
CA VAL A 235 14.74 23.51 28.82
C VAL A 235 14.84 24.51 29.97
N ALA A 236 13.76 24.75 30.71
CA ALA A 236 13.76 25.65 31.85
C ALA A 236 14.64 25.16 33.01
N VAL A 237 14.64 23.85 33.29
CA VAL A 237 15.37 23.25 34.43
C VAL A 237 16.84 23.00 34.12
N PHE A 238 17.18 22.56 32.90
CA PHE A 238 18.55 22.14 32.57
C PHE A 238 19.29 23.13 31.67
N PHE A 239 18.62 23.63 30.63
CA PHE A 239 19.29 24.46 29.62
C PHE A 239 19.43 25.93 30.03
N LEU A 240 18.38 26.53 30.63
CA LEU A 240 18.44 27.92 31.06
C LEU A 240 19.50 28.18 32.16
N PRO A 241 19.68 27.36 33.20
CA PRO A 241 20.75 27.58 34.18
C PRO A 241 22.14 27.62 33.56
N TRP A 242 22.39 26.77 32.56
CA TRP A 242 23.63 26.77 31.80
C TRP A 242 23.78 28.06 30.98
N LEU A 243 22.76 28.47 30.22
CA LEU A 243 22.78 29.74 29.47
C LEU A 243 22.96 30.95 30.39
N TYR A 244 22.34 30.96 31.56
CA TYR A 244 22.47 32.04 32.54
C TYR A 244 23.92 32.21 32.97
N ARG A 245 24.60 31.11 33.28
CA ARG A 245 26.02 31.14 33.66
C ARG A 245 26.93 31.58 32.51
N VAL A 246 26.69 31.08 31.31
CA VAL A 246 27.52 31.41 30.14
C VAL A 246 27.33 32.88 29.71
N LEU A 247 26.09 33.39 29.67
CA LEU A 247 25.79 34.70 29.07
C LEU A 247 25.71 35.87 30.04
N ILE A 248 25.28 35.61 31.28
CA ILE A 248 25.11 36.66 32.31
C ILE A 248 26.29 36.66 33.27
N LYS A 249 26.77 35.48 33.67
CA LYS A 249 27.97 35.34 34.54
C LYS A 249 29.29 35.22 33.77
N ASN A 250 29.26 35.18 32.43
CA ASN A 250 30.44 35.05 31.55
C ASN A 250 31.36 33.86 31.91
N ASP A 251 30.79 32.75 32.37
CA ASP A 251 31.56 31.56 32.76
C ASP A 251 32.03 30.78 31.52
N TRP A 252 33.23 31.13 31.03
CA TRP A 252 33.85 30.56 29.82
C TRP A 252 34.35 29.12 29.99
N GLN A 253 34.46 28.62 31.23
CA GLN A 253 34.86 27.24 31.51
C GLN A 253 33.74 26.23 31.23
N LEU A 254 32.49 26.70 31.17
CA LEU A 254 31.35 25.84 30.91
C LEU A 254 31.29 25.42 29.44
N LYS A 255 31.13 24.12 29.23
CA LYS A 255 30.98 23.48 27.92
C LYS A 255 29.58 22.89 27.81
N TRP A 256 29.16 22.54 26.60
CA TRP A 256 27.79 22.07 26.33
C TRP A 256 27.42 20.79 27.10
N TRP A 257 28.39 19.91 27.39
CA TRP A 257 28.13 18.68 28.15
C TRP A 257 27.84 18.91 29.63
N HIS A 258 27.96 20.15 30.14
CA HIS A 258 27.57 20.49 31.52
C HIS A 258 26.07 20.80 31.67
N ILE A 259 25.30 20.89 30.58
CA ILE A 259 23.85 21.16 30.62
C ILE A 259 23.07 20.22 31.58
N PRO A 260 23.34 18.90 31.65
CA PRO A 260 22.61 18.00 32.55
C PRO A 260 22.75 18.33 34.05
N LEU A 261 23.73 19.12 34.46
CA LEU A 261 23.88 19.56 35.85
C LEU A 261 22.76 20.54 36.28
N GLY A 262 22.10 21.18 35.31
CA GLY A 262 20.91 22.02 35.50
C GLY A 262 21.03 23.00 36.67
N PRO A 263 20.16 22.92 37.70
CA PRO A 263 20.18 23.86 38.83
C PRO A 263 21.48 23.87 39.63
N LEU A 264 22.28 22.79 39.61
CA LEU A 264 23.56 22.73 40.33
C LEU A 264 24.57 23.75 39.78
N LEU A 265 24.46 24.13 38.51
CA LEU A 265 25.30 25.18 37.91
C LEU A 265 25.06 26.54 38.56
N LEU A 266 23.87 26.79 39.09
CA LEU A 266 23.56 28.04 39.79
C LEU A 266 24.27 28.13 41.16
N ARG A 267 24.77 27.02 41.71
CA ARG A 267 25.53 26.98 42.97
C ARG A 267 27.05 27.15 42.80
N ARG A 268 27.55 27.23 41.56
CA ARG A 268 28.97 27.45 41.25
C ARG A 268 29.42 28.84 41.75
N GLY A 269 30.70 29.01 42.11
CA GLY A 269 31.25 30.31 42.56
C GLY A 269 31.27 31.40 41.48
N GLU A 270 31.98 32.50 41.73
CA GLU A 270 32.23 33.53 40.71
C GLU A 270 33.09 33.00 39.56
N ALA A 271 32.83 33.46 38.33
CA ALA A 271 33.57 33.03 37.16
C ALA A 271 34.97 33.68 37.15
N PRO A 272 36.04 32.92 36.82
CA PRO A 272 37.38 33.49 36.71
C PRO A 272 37.47 34.51 35.56
N PRO A 273 38.39 35.48 35.62
CA PRO A 273 38.58 36.45 34.54
C PRO A 273 38.86 35.75 33.21
N MET A 274 38.28 36.28 32.14
CA MET A 274 38.37 35.69 30.80
C MET A 274 39.77 35.86 30.22
N PRO A 275 40.39 34.82 29.63
CA PRO A 275 41.69 34.93 28.95
C PRO A 275 41.65 35.96 27.80
N GLU A 276 42.76 36.68 27.56
CA GLU A 276 42.87 37.65 26.46
C GLU A 276 42.57 36.99 25.10
N GLY A 277 41.69 37.63 24.31
CA GLY A 277 41.26 37.13 23.00
C GLY A 277 40.17 36.05 23.03
N HIS A 278 39.77 35.53 24.21
CA HIS A 278 38.69 34.55 24.28
C HIS A 278 37.33 35.23 24.12
N VAL A 279 36.52 34.80 23.14
CA VAL A 279 35.17 35.29 22.91
C VAL A 279 34.16 34.21 23.31
N VAL A 280 33.22 34.53 24.21
CA VAL A 280 32.16 33.60 24.66
C VAL A 280 31.00 33.55 23.68
N VAL A 281 30.64 34.70 23.10
CA VAL A 281 29.53 34.84 22.16
C VAL A 281 30.07 35.34 20.82
N GLN A 282 29.89 34.53 19.78
CA GLN A 282 30.27 34.93 18.43
C GLN A 282 29.45 36.13 17.93
N ASP A 283 30.09 36.95 17.09
CA ASP A 283 29.40 38.04 16.41
C ASP A 283 28.66 37.51 15.18
N TYR A 284 27.32 37.53 15.25
CA TYR A 284 26.44 37.08 14.18
C TYR A 284 26.41 38.05 13.00
N TYR A 285 26.80 39.31 13.22
CA TYR A 285 26.78 40.38 12.22
C TYR A 285 28.17 40.69 11.64
N ARG A 286 29.21 39.90 11.96
CA ARG A 286 30.56 40.12 11.42
C ARG A 286 30.54 40.15 9.88
N ASP A 287 31.28 41.05 9.26
CA ASP A 287 31.28 41.31 7.81
C ASP A 287 30.02 42.00 7.25
N HIS A 288 29.05 42.38 8.10
CA HIS A 288 27.89 43.18 7.71
C HIS A 288 27.96 44.57 8.35
N LEU A 289 27.91 45.62 7.52
CA LEU A 289 28.02 47.01 7.97
C LEU A 289 26.65 47.59 8.27
N THR A 290 26.56 48.44 9.29
CA THR A 290 25.36 49.26 9.52
C THR A 290 25.24 50.36 8.45
N LEU A 291 24.04 50.96 8.32
CA LEU A 291 23.82 52.07 7.38
C LEU A 291 24.83 53.21 7.54
N GLU A 292 25.11 53.60 8.78
CA GLU A 292 26.08 54.66 9.12
C GLU A 292 27.51 54.27 8.72
N GLN A 293 27.91 53.03 9.04
CA GLN A 293 29.25 52.51 8.69
C GLN A 293 29.45 52.39 7.17
N LEU A 294 28.42 51.94 6.44
CA LEU A 294 28.48 51.81 4.99
C LEU A 294 28.56 53.18 4.30
N GLN A 295 27.81 54.18 4.79
CA GLN A 295 27.88 55.55 4.29
C GLN A 295 29.24 56.19 4.58
N ALA A 296 29.79 55.97 5.78
CA ALA A 296 31.14 56.41 6.13
C ALA A 296 32.22 55.75 5.24
N GLN A 297 32.08 54.46 4.95
CA GLN A 297 33.01 53.74 4.08
C GLN A 297 32.94 54.23 2.62
N ARG A 298 31.73 54.49 2.09
CA ARG A 298 31.52 55.02 0.73
C ARG A 298 31.89 56.49 0.57
N GLY A 299 31.88 57.25 1.66
CA GLY A 299 32.28 58.67 1.70
C GLY A 299 33.79 58.90 1.76
N SER A 300 34.62 57.86 1.90
CA SER A 300 36.07 57.98 2.05
C SER A 300 36.79 58.19 0.68
N PRO A 301 37.71 59.17 0.53
CA PRO A 301 38.29 59.55 -0.78
C PRO A 301 39.14 58.48 -1.49
N ASN A 302 39.65 57.47 -0.78
CA ASN A 302 40.69 56.55 -1.27
C ASN A 302 40.20 55.46 -2.24
N LEU A 303 38.90 55.36 -2.55
CA LEU A 303 38.33 54.26 -3.34
C LEU A 303 37.87 54.62 -4.76
N LYS A 304 37.84 55.90 -5.14
CA LYS A 304 37.42 56.31 -6.51
C LYS A 304 38.34 55.79 -7.62
N THR A 305 39.56 55.37 -7.30
CA THR A 305 40.55 54.89 -8.28
C THR A 305 40.51 53.37 -8.50
N GLN A 306 39.96 52.57 -7.58
CA GLN A 306 39.97 51.10 -7.68
C GLN A 306 38.77 50.48 -8.40
N ASP A 307 37.62 51.17 -8.45
CA ASP A 307 36.42 50.64 -9.09
C ASP A 307 36.46 50.71 -10.64
N ILE A 308 37.34 51.53 -11.23
CA ILE A 308 37.48 51.67 -12.68
C ILE A 308 38.35 50.54 -13.27
N GLU A 309 39.44 50.12 -12.62
CA GLU A 309 40.35 49.10 -13.17
C GLU A 309 39.77 47.67 -13.17
N ARG A 310 38.89 47.32 -12.22
CA ARG A 310 38.26 45.98 -12.18
C ARG A 310 37.25 45.72 -13.30
N SER A 311 36.83 46.76 -14.02
CA SER A 311 35.82 46.65 -15.08
C SER A 311 36.37 46.17 -16.43
N HIS A 312 37.69 46.18 -16.65
CA HIS A 312 38.28 45.91 -17.97
C HIS A 312 38.93 44.53 -18.20
N GLN A 313 39.06 43.66 -17.19
CA GLN A 313 39.76 42.36 -17.36
C GLN A 313 38.88 41.11 -17.52
N GLN A 314 37.56 41.22 -17.59
CA GLN A 314 36.65 40.06 -17.53
C GLN A 314 35.96 39.65 -18.85
N THR A 315 36.59 39.92 -19.99
CA THR A 315 36.14 39.42 -21.30
C THR A 315 37.26 38.71 -22.06
N LYS A 316 37.44 37.40 -21.82
CA LYS A 316 37.84 36.40 -22.83
C LYS A 316 37.68 34.97 -22.28
N PHE A 317 36.89 34.17 -22.98
CA PHE A 317 36.69 32.72 -22.78
C PHE A 317 37.80 31.91 -23.49
N GLY A 318 38.13 30.72 -22.98
CA GLY A 318 38.57 29.58 -23.82
C GLY A 318 39.80 28.76 -23.39
N ASP A 319 39.52 27.64 -22.71
CA ASP A 319 40.08 26.29 -22.89
C ASP A 319 41.50 25.84 -22.42
N SER A 320 41.54 24.54 -22.05
CA SER A 320 42.67 23.59 -21.90
C SER A 320 43.39 23.38 -20.54
N THR A 321 43.09 22.22 -19.94
CA THR A 321 43.95 21.14 -19.36
C THR A 321 45.18 21.41 -18.47
N LEU A 322 45.12 20.81 -17.26
CA LEU A 322 46.14 20.10 -16.44
C LEU A 322 47.62 20.54 -16.49
N THR A 323 48.22 20.85 -15.34
CA THR A 323 49.25 20.04 -14.63
C THR A 323 49.82 20.77 -13.40
N ASP A 324 50.19 19.99 -12.36
CA ASP A 324 51.03 20.39 -11.23
C ASP A 324 52.49 20.62 -11.69
N ASP A 325 53.18 21.66 -11.20
CA ASP A 325 54.49 21.52 -10.52
C ASP A 325 55.14 22.86 -10.08
N LYS A 326 55.78 22.79 -8.90
CA LYS A 326 57.04 23.43 -8.42
C LYS A 326 57.16 24.94 -8.12
N ILE A 327 57.25 25.20 -6.81
CA ILE A 327 58.26 25.98 -6.04
C ILE A 327 59.25 26.86 -6.82
N GLN A 328 59.32 28.17 -6.47
CA GLN A 328 60.60 28.83 -6.16
C GLN A 328 60.43 30.09 -5.29
N HIS A 329 61.29 30.17 -4.27
CA HIS A 329 61.62 31.36 -3.49
C HIS A 329 62.23 32.45 -4.37
N ASP A 330 61.99 33.72 -4.03
CA ASP A 330 63.06 34.72 -3.88
C ASP A 330 62.55 35.93 -3.09
N GLY A 331 63.40 36.41 -2.18
CA GLY A 331 63.10 37.51 -1.26
C GLY A 331 63.56 38.86 -1.78
N HIS A 332 62.96 39.92 -1.25
CA HIS A 332 63.66 41.18 -1.00
C HIS A 332 62.97 41.96 0.14
N ASN A 333 63.74 42.20 1.19
CA ASN A 333 63.49 43.18 2.25
C ASN A 333 63.70 44.59 1.70
N VAL A 334 62.77 45.52 1.98
CA VAL A 334 63.07 46.90 2.44
C VAL A 334 61.89 47.37 3.31
N GLY A 335 62.19 47.81 4.54
CA GLY A 335 61.20 48.18 5.56
C GLY A 335 60.84 49.66 5.61
N HIS A 336 59.75 49.95 6.34
CA HIS A 336 59.58 51.17 7.13
C HIS A 336 58.57 50.96 8.28
N ASP A 337 59.02 51.32 9.49
CA ASP A 337 58.31 51.54 10.76
C ASP A 337 57.06 52.47 10.60
N ALA A 338 56.01 52.51 11.43
CA ALA A 338 55.58 51.79 12.63
C ALA A 338 54.10 52.15 12.91
N SER A 339 53.31 51.19 13.40
CA SER A 339 52.24 51.32 14.42
C SER A 339 51.65 49.92 14.65
N PRO A 340 51.29 49.51 15.89
CA PRO A 340 50.97 48.14 16.20
C PRO A 340 49.58 47.81 15.63
N VAL A 341 49.54 47.29 14.40
CA VAL A 341 48.38 46.54 13.93
C VAL A 341 48.35 45.29 14.79
N ALA A 342 47.38 45.22 15.70
CA ALA A 342 47.03 43.99 16.39
C ALA A 342 46.97 42.88 15.35
N THR A 343 47.94 41.97 15.41
CA THR A 343 47.98 40.74 14.66
C THR A 343 46.66 40.04 14.96
N THR A 344 45.71 40.15 14.04
CA THR A 344 44.53 39.29 14.03
C THR A 344 45.09 37.89 13.93
N ALA A 345 45.07 37.17 15.05
CA ALA A 345 45.44 35.77 15.10
C ALA A 345 44.71 35.08 13.95
N ALA A 346 45.50 34.56 12.99
CA ALA A 346 44.96 33.83 11.86
C ALA A 346 44.03 32.75 12.41
N ALA A 347 42.75 32.81 12.03
CA ALA A 347 41.77 31.83 12.45
C ALA A 347 42.30 30.43 12.15
N PRO A 348 42.20 29.47 13.08
CA PRO A 348 42.70 28.12 12.86
C PRO A 348 42.07 27.57 11.58
N THR A 349 42.92 27.20 10.63
CA THR A 349 42.50 26.63 9.35
C THR A 349 41.73 25.35 9.67
N PRO A 350 40.45 25.22 9.28
CA PRO A 350 39.66 24.05 9.63
C PRO A 350 40.34 22.80 9.07
N LEU A 351 40.53 21.79 9.92
CA LEU A 351 41.06 20.48 9.53
C LEU A 351 40.22 19.93 8.36
N SER A 352 40.84 19.82 7.17
CA SER A 352 40.20 19.23 6.00
C SER A 352 39.92 17.76 6.27
N ILE A 353 38.65 17.37 6.11
CA ILE A 353 38.20 15.99 6.24
C ILE A 353 38.86 15.14 5.15
N ILE A 354 38.99 15.64 3.92
CA ILE A 354 39.55 14.90 2.77
C ILE A 354 41.04 14.60 3.00
N GLY A 355 41.80 15.58 3.49
CA GLY A 355 43.25 15.47 3.68
C GLY A 355 44.06 15.47 2.36
N PRO A 356 45.39 15.56 2.42
CA PRO A 356 46.25 15.58 1.24
C PRO A 356 46.20 14.24 0.48
N ARG A 357 46.44 14.28 -0.84
CA ARG A 357 46.45 13.08 -1.69
C ARG A 357 47.63 12.17 -1.28
N PRO A 358 47.40 10.89 -0.96
CA PRO A 358 48.49 9.94 -0.68
C PRO A 358 49.31 9.64 -1.95
N GLU A 359 50.61 9.42 -1.78
CA GLU A 359 51.53 9.10 -2.88
C GLU A 359 51.25 7.69 -3.44
N GLY A 360 51.26 7.53 -4.77
CA GLY A 360 51.06 6.25 -5.46
C GLY A 360 50.25 6.31 -6.76
N LYS A 361 50.21 5.19 -7.50
CA LYS A 361 49.41 5.04 -8.73
C LYS A 361 47.91 5.14 -8.43
N ASN A 362 47.12 5.59 -9.42
CA ASN A 362 45.66 5.77 -9.28
C ASN A 362 44.90 4.50 -8.83
N SER A 363 45.45 3.31 -9.07
CA SER A 363 44.89 2.03 -8.66
C SER A 363 45.29 1.57 -7.26
N SER A 364 46.14 2.30 -6.54
CA SER A 364 46.55 1.90 -5.19
C SER A 364 45.37 2.02 -4.22
N PRO A 365 45.20 1.09 -3.27
CA PRO A 365 44.08 1.12 -2.32
C PRO A 365 43.98 2.44 -1.54
N ALA A 366 45.12 3.04 -1.19
CA ALA A 366 45.18 4.32 -0.48
C ALA A 366 44.71 5.50 -1.37
N VAL A 367 45.13 5.55 -2.63
CA VAL A 367 44.69 6.60 -3.58
C VAL A 367 43.24 6.41 -3.97
N LEU A 368 42.77 5.17 -4.13
CA LEU A 368 41.37 4.84 -4.41
C LEU A 368 40.46 5.23 -3.24
N PHE A 369 40.86 4.91 -2.01
CA PHE A 369 40.15 5.33 -0.79
C PHE A 369 40.11 6.86 -0.67
N TRP A 370 41.24 7.54 -0.95
CA TRP A 370 41.27 9.01 -0.98
C TRP A 370 40.37 9.59 -2.09
N GLN A 371 40.33 8.99 -3.27
CA GLN A 371 39.43 9.41 -4.36
C GLN A 371 37.96 9.26 -3.97
N ILE A 372 37.57 8.14 -3.35
CA ILE A 372 36.21 7.90 -2.85
C ILE A 372 35.86 8.96 -1.79
N LYS A 373 36.75 9.17 -0.82
CA LYS A 373 36.60 10.20 0.22
C LYS A 373 36.47 11.58 -0.39
N ARG A 374 37.30 11.90 -1.39
CA ARG A 374 37.24 13.18 -2.10
C ARG A 374 35.90 13.37 -2.80
N VAL A 375 35.35 12.36 -3.47
CA VAL A 375 34.06 12.47 -4.17
C VAL A 375 32.91 12.68 -3.18
N LEU A 376 32.86 11.90 -2.09
CA LEU A 376 31.79 11.97 -1.11
C LEU A 376 31.78 13.27 -0.29
N PHE A 377 32.97 13.76 0.11
CA PHE A 377 33.09 14.93 1.00
C PHE A 377 33.38 16.25 0.26
N ARG A 378 33.51 16.25 -1.08
CA ARG A 378 33.83 17.46 -1.88
C ARG A 378 32.89 18.63 -1.63
N GLY A 379 31.60 18.34 -1.49
CA GLY A 379 30.57 19.36 -1.28
C GLY A 379 30.65 19.96 0.12
N VAL A 380 31.05 19.16 1.11
CA VAL A 380 31.04 19.54 2.53
C VAL A 380 32.18 20.44 2.96
N GLU A 381 33.30 20.42 2.21
CA GLU A 381 34.42 21.34 2.45
C GLU A 381 34.27 22.71 1.76
N LYS A 382 33.13 22.98 1.11
CA LYS A 382 32.92 24.26 0.43
C LYS A 382 32.56 25.35 1.44
N ASP A 383 33.32 26.45 1.41
CA ASP A 383 32.96 27.67 2.15
C ASP A 383 31.78 28.39 1.46
N VAL A 384 30.57 27.99 1.85
CA VAL A 384 29.32 28.54 1.31
C VAL A 384 29.15 30.01 1.67
N VAL A 385 29.48 30.41 2.90
CA VAL A 385 29.28 31.79 3.37
C VAL A 385 30.20 32.75 2.60
N GLY A 386 31.47 32.39 2.41
CA GLY A 386 32.38 33.16 1.56
C GLY A 386 31.95 33.22 0.09
N MET A 387 31.36 32.14 -0.45
CA MET A 387 30.82 32.14 -1.82
C MET A 387 29.58 33.02 -1.99
N GLN A 388 28.77 33.19 -0.94
CA GLN A 388 27.60 34.07 -0.98
C GLN A 388 27.98 35.56 -1.09
N GLN A 389 29.14 35.94 -0.56
CA GLN A 389 29.66 37.32 -0.61
C GLN A 389 30.19 37.71 -2.00
N LYS A 390 30.43 36.75 -2.90
CA LYS A 390 30.92 37.04 -4.26
C LYS A 390 29.86 37.75 -5.10
N ARG A 391 30.24 38.91 -5.63
CA ARG A 391 29.38 39.78 -6.45
C ARG A 391 29.10 39.14 -7.81
N ASN A 392 27.83 38.93 -8.11
CA ASN A 392 27.31 38.53 -9.41
C ASN A 392 26.11 39.41 -9.82
N ILE A 393 25.66 39.29 -11.07
CA ILE A 393 24.57 40.11 -11.64
C ILE A 393 23.29 40.08 -10.76
N LEU A 394 22.99 38.93 -10.15
CA LEU A 394 21.82 38.72 -9.30
C LEU A 394 21.96 39.33 -7.89
N SER A 395 23.17 39.36 -7.34
CA SER A 395 23.43 39.87 -5.98
C SER A 395 23.32 41.38 -5.84
N GLY A 396 23.52 42.13 -6.93
CA GLY A 396 23.43 43.60 -6.91
C GLY A 396 24.32 44.26 -5.85
N ASP A 397 23.81 45.30 -5.19
CA ASP A 397 24.46 45.95 -4.05
C ASP A 397 23.99 45.33 -2.72
N LEU A 398 24.52 44.15 -2.42
CA LEU A 398 24.10 43.38 -1.25
C LEU A 398 24.44 44.07 0.08
N ALA A 399 25.53 44.84 0.12
CA ALA A 399 25.93 45.60 1.31
C ALA A 399 24.88 46.65 1.69
N ALA A 400 24.30 47.35 0.71
CA ALA A 400 23.22 48.30 0.96
C ALA A 400 21.94 47.61 1.46
N VAL A 401 21.61 46.43 0.93
CA VAL A 401 20.45 45.63 1.38
C VAL A 401 20.60 45.24 2.85
N HIS A 402 21.79 44.76 3.24
CA HIS A 402 22.08 44.36 4.63
C HIS A 402 22.12 45.54 5.59
N ALA A 403 22.68 46.68 5.16
CA ALA A 403 22.82 47.86 6.01
C ALA A 403 21.48 48.50 6.42
N HIS A 404 20.40 48.23 5.67
CA HIS A 404 19.04 48.65 6.04
C HIS A 404 18.38 47.75 7.11
N ALA A 405 18.95 46.60 7.45
CA ALA A 405 18.44 45.72 8.49
C ALA A 405 19.03 46.09 9.86
N ALA A 406 18.20 46.06 10.91
CA ALA A 406 18.65 46.36 12.27
C ALA A 406 19.56 45.26 12.83
N HIS A 407 20.67 45.65 13.46
CA HIS A 407 21.51 44.72 14.23
C HIS A 407 20.97 44.62 15.67
N TYR A 408 20.88 43.40 16.20
CA TYR A 408 20.41 43.11 17.55
C TYR A 408 21.55 42.67 18.46
N ASP A 409 21.29 42.62 19.77
CA ASP A 409 22.25 42.17 20.77
C ASP A 409 22.72 40.73 20.48
N ASN A 410 24.03 40.54 20.32
CA ASN A 410 24.63 39.24 19.98
C ASN A 410 24.40 38.16 21.04
N ARG A 411 24.24 38.51 22.33
CA ARG A 411 23.93 37.53 23.39
C ARG A 411 22.48 37.03 23.27
N ALA A 412 21.56 37.91 22.92
CA ALA A 412 20.19 37.52 22.61
C ALA A 412 20.11 36.68 21.32
N GLU A 413 20.86 37.05 20.28
CA GLU A 413 20.96 36.25 19.05
C GLU A 413 21.59 34.87 19.33
N TYR A 414 22.59 34.78 20.21
CA TYR A 414 23.19 33.50 20.62
C TYR A 414 22.16 32.55 21.23
N MET A 415 21.25 33.06 22.06
CA MET A 415 20.14 32.29 22.60
C MET A 415 19.22 31.76 21.50
N TYR A 416 18.89 32.60 20.50
CA TYR A 416 18.07 32.20 19.36
C TYR A 416 18.78 31.27 18.38
N SER A 417 20.12 31.18 18.39
CA SER A 417 20.86 30.23 17.54
C SER A 417 20.51 28.76 17.84
N PHE A 418 20.28 28.42 19.12
CA PHE A 418 19.83 27.10 19.53
C PHE A 418 18.39 26.81 19.11
N LEU A 419 17.52 27.82 19.22
CA LEU A 419 16.15 27.72 18.71
C LEU A 419 16.15 27.52 17.19
N GLN A 420 17.00 28.26 16.48
CA GLN A 420 17.16 28.12 15.04
C GLN A 420 17.66 26.72 14.66
N ALA A 421 18.62 26.16 15.40
CA ALA A 421 19.08 24.78 15.15
C ALA A 421 17.93 23.76 15.24
N MET A 422 17.05 23.91 16.25
CA MET A 422 15.87 23.05 16.40
C MET A 422 14.81 23.31 15.33
N THR A 423 14.55 24.57 14.93
CA THR A 423 13.59 24.87 13.86
C THR A 423 14.09 24.40 12.50
N ALA A 424 15.38 24.52 12.21
CA ALA A 424 16.00 23.96 11.02
C ALA A 424 15.88 22.43 10.99
N ALA A 425 16.14 21.77 12.11
CA ALA A 425 15.94 20.32 12.24
C ALA A 425 14.46 19.91 12.02
N THR A 426 13.52 20.68 12.57
CA THR A 426 12.08 20.43 12.42
C THR A 426 11.61 20.66 10.97
N ALA A 427 12.11 21.72 10.34
CA ALA A 427 11.85 22.02 8.94
C ALA A 427 12.38 20.89 8.04
N SER A 428 13.60 20.40 8.31
CA SER A 428 14.21 19.27 7.59
C SER A 428 13.45 17.95 7.78
N PHE A 429 13.00 17.64 8.99
CA PHE A 429 12.15 16.47 9.22
C PHE A 429 10.83 16.57 8.43
N THR A 430 10.21 17.75 8.44
CA THR A 430 8.97 18.01 7.72
C THR A 430 9.19 17.93 6.21
N HIS A 431 10.32 18.43 5.72
CA HIS A 431 10.75 18.34 4.33
C HIS A 431 10.91 16.88 3.89
N GLY A 432 11.72 16.08 4.60
CA GLY A 432 11.92 14.67 4.28
C GLY A 432 10.63 13.85 4.30
N ALA A 433 9.69 14.21 5.19
CA ALA A 433 8.37 13.60 5.28
C ALA A 433 7.43 13.95 4.12
N ASN A 434 7.69 15.03 3.38
CA ASN A 434 6.83 15.51 2.30
C ASN A 434 7.47 15.26 0.93
N ASP A 435 8.72 15.64 0.74
CA ASP A 435 9.32 15.73 -0.59
C ASP A 435 9.91 14.39 -1.06
N VAL A 436 10.18 13.42 -0.17
CA VAL A 436 10.57 12.06 -0.59
C VAL A 436 9.52 11.43 -1.53
N SER A 437 8.26 11.81 -1.37
CA SER A 437 7.16 11.35 -2.21
C SER A 437 7.31 11.72 -3.69
N ASN A 438 8.00 12.83 -4.00
CA ASN A 438 8.15 13.33 -5.36
C ASN A 438 8.90 12.32 -6.25
N ALA A 439 10.00 11.76 -5.75
CA ALA A 439 10.76 10.72 -6.45
C ALA A 439 10.15 9.32 -6.24
N ILE A 440 9.69 9.03 -5.02
CA ILE A 440 9.25 7.70 -4.64
C ILE A 440 7.86 7.34 -5.16
N GLY A 441 6.93 8.28 -5.32
CA GLY A 441 5.59 8.02 -5.86
C GLY A 441 5.62 7.43 -7.28
N PRO A 442 6.28 8.10 -8.25
CA PRO A 442 6.49 7.55 -9.59
C PRO A 442 7.31 6.26 -9.58
N TYR A 443 8.39 6.19 -8.78
CA TYR A 443 9.23 4.99 -8.72
C TYR A 443 8.48 3.77 -8.17
N THR A 444 7.63 3.98 -7.16
CA THR A 444 6.74 2.96 -6.62
C THR A 444 5.75 2.47 -7.69
N THR A 445 5.25 3.38 -8.53
CA THR A 445 4.39 3.03 -9.66
C THR A 445 5.14 2.20 -10.71
N ILE A 446 6.37 2.58 -11.07
CA ILE A 446 7.24 1.83 -11.98
C ILE A 446 7.53 0.43 -11.42
N TYR A 447 7.92 0.33 -10.14
CA TYR A 447 8.19 -0.93 -9.46
C TYR A 447 6.95 -1.83 -9.42
N TYR A 448 5.77 -1.31 -9.06
CA TYR A 448 4.56 -2.13 -8.96
C TYR A 448 4.08 -2.62 -10.32
N ILE A 449 4.16 -1.80 -11.38
CA ILE A 449 3.80 -2.24 -12.74
C ILE A 449 4.83 -3.26 -13.24
N TRP A 450 6.13 -3.01 -13.07
CA TRP A 450 7.17 -3.96 -13.45
C TRP A 450 7.04 -5.30 -12.71
N ALA A 451 6.77 -5.29 -11.40
CA ALA A 451 6.67 -6.50 -10.60
C ALA A 451 5.34 -7.27 -10.77
N ASN A 452 4.24 -6.55 -11.03
CA ASN A 452 2.89 -7.12 -10.90
C ASN A 452 1.95 -6.87 -12.09
N ASN A 453 2.35 -6.11 -13.11
CA ASN A 453 1.55 -5.75 -14.29
C ASN A 453 0.14 -5.20 -13.98
N GLN A 454 -0.02 -4.50 -12.86
CA GLN A 454 -1.32 -3.97 -12.43
C GLN A 454 -1.18 -2.56 -11.86
N LEU A 455 -2.20 -1.73 -12.10
CA LEU A 455 -2.36 -0.40 -11.53
C LEU A 455 -3.38 -0.45 -10.39
N LYS A 456 -2.98 0.01 -9.21
CA LYS A 456 -3.85 0.09 -8.04
C LYS A 456 -4.01 1.52 -7.56
N SER A 457 -5.21 1.84 -7.09
CA SER A 457 -5.58 3.19 -6.63
C SER A 457 -4.84 3.64 -5.35
N LYS A 458 -4.52 2.70 -4.44
CA LYS A 458 -3.68 2.92 -3.25
C LYS A 458 -2.76 1.74 -3.03
N THR A 459 -1.46 1.99 -2.85
CA THR A 459 -0.50 0.91 -2.62
C THR A 459 0.51 1.38 -1.59
N PRO A 460 0.68 0.69 -0.46
CA PRO A 460 1.65 1.10 0.53
C PRO A 460 3.05 1.10 -0.08
N VAL A 461 3.80 2.18 0.14
CA VAL A 461 5.19 2.27 -0.29
C VAL A 461 6.03 1.31 0.56
N PRO A 462 6.77 0.36 -0.02
CA PRO A 462 7.68 -0.51 0.73
C PRO A 462 8.72 0.30 1.49
N TYR A 463 9.03 -0.10 2.73
CA TYR A 463 10.01 0.61 3.57
C TYR A 463 11.40 0.71 2.93
N TRP A 464 11.82 -0.29 2.15
CA TRP A 464 13.11 -0.24 1.45
C TRP A 464 13.13 0.83 0.35
N ILE A 465 11.99 1.12 -0.29
CA ILE A 465 11.86 2.19 -1.29
C ILE A 465 11.95 3.56 -0.60
N LEU A 466 11.34 3.71 0.58
CA LEU A 466 11.49 4.92 1.39
C LEU A 466 12.94 5.11 1.85
N ALA A 467 13.60 4.05 2.32
CA ALA A 467 15.01 4.09 2.71
C ALA A 467 15.91 4.43 1.51
N PHE A 468 15.61 3.91 0.32
CA PHE A 468 16.27 4.26 -0.93
C PHE A 468 16.14 5.75 -1.25
N GLY A 469 14.93 6.31 -1.16
CA GLY A 469 14.69 7.74 -1.38
C GLY A 469 15.38 8.62 -0.34
N GLY A 470 15.23 8.29 0.94
CA GLY A 470 15.88 9.02 2.04
C GLY A 470 17.41 8.99 1.95
N GLY A 471 18.00 7.84 1.61
CA GLY A 471 19.43 7.70 1.39
C GLY A 471 19.93 8.54 0.21
N ALA A 472 19.20 8.54 -0.90
CA ALA A 472 19.53 9.35 -2.07
C ALA A 472 19.49 10.85 -1.77
N ILE A 473 18.48 11.33 -1.02
CA ILE A 473 18.38 12.73 -0.55
C ILE A 473 19.63 13.12 0.24
N ILE A 474 20.09 12.27 1.17
CA ILE A 474 21.31 12.54 1.95
C ILE A 474 22.54 12.67 1.03
N ILE A 475 22.72 11.71 0.13
CA ILE A 475 23.87 11.72 -0.80
C ILE A 475 23.84 12.98 -1.67
N GLY A 476 22.66 13.39 -2.14
CA GLY A 476 22.42 14.62 -2.89
C GLY A 476 22.86 15.87 -2.15
N LEU A 477 22.41 15.99 -0.90
CA LEU A 477 22.76 17.11 -0.04
C LEU A 477 24.28 17.22 0.14
N TRP A 478 24.95 16.13 0.51
CA TRP A 478 26.39 16.11 0.80
C TRP A 478 27.25 16.39 -0.44
N THR A 479 26.84 15.87 -1.60
CA THR A 479 27.67 15.93 -2.81
C THR A 479 27.42 17.19 -3.64
N TYR A 480 26.20 17.75 -3.62
CA TYR A 480 25.81 18.81 -4.56
C TYR A 480 24.98 19.96 -3.98
N GLY A 481 24.54 19.86 -2.72
CA GLY A 481 23.74 20.88 -2.04
C GLY A 481 24.40 22.27 -1.93
N TYR A 482 25.73 22.32 -1.90
CA TYR A 482 26.48 23.58 -1.85
C TYR A 482 26.19 24.53 -3.03
N ASN A 483 25.79 24.00 -4.20
CA ASN A 483 25.52 24.82 -5.39
C ASN A 483 24.30 25.73 -5.23
N ILE A 484 23.36 25.31 -4.40
CA ILE A 484 22.15 26.06 -4.09
C ILE A 484 22.39 26.93 -2.86
N MET A 485 23.00 26.39 -1.81
CA MET A 485 23.29 27.17 -0.60
C MET A 485 24.17 28.41 -0.87
N ARG A 486 25.09 28.36 -1.85
CA ARG A 486 25.92 29.53 -2.23
C ARG A 486 25.11 30.67 -2.90
N ASN A 487 23.90 30.39 -3.37
CA ASN A 487 23.04 31.35 -4.06
C ASN A 487 21.82 31.77 -3.22
N LEU A 488 21.43 30.99 -2.22
CA LEU A 488 20.39 31.33 -1.25
C LEU A 488 20.95 31.98 0.02
N GLY A 489 20.08 32.30 0.98
CA GLY A 489 20.45 32.85 2.28
C GLY A 489 20.71 34.36 2.22
N ASN A 490 21.90 34.80 2.61
CA ASN A 490 22.23 36.24 2.72
C ASN A 490 22.06 37.04 1.41
N LYS A 491 21.94 36.39 0.25
CA LYS A 491 21.65 37.07 -1.02
C LYS A 491 20.21 37.62 -1.15
N ILE A 492 19.27 37.16 -0.32
CA ILE A 492 17.87 37.62 -0.31
C ILE A 492 17.68 38.75 0.70
N THR A 493 18.08 38.52 1.95
CA THR A 493 18.02 39.49 3.06
C THR A 493 19.09 39.12 4.09
N LEU A 494 19.34 39.99 5.07
CA LEU A 494 20.28 39.70 6.15
C LEU A 494 19.70 38.65 7.09
N HIS A 495 20.38 37.51 7.22
CA HIS A 495 19.99 36.45 8.13
C HIS A 495 20.70 36.60 9.47
N SER A 496 19.93 36.63 10.55
CA SER A 496 20.42 36.50 11.93
C SER A 496 19.65 35.38 12.63
N PRO A 497 20.13 34.85 13.76
CA PRO A 497 19.49 33.72 14.43
C PRO A 497 17.99 33.89 14.68
N SER A 498 17.58 35.04 15.19
CA SER A 498 16.17 35.37 15.47
C SER A 498 15.30 35.47 14.23
N ARG A 499 15.85 36.03 13.13
CA ARG A 499 15.18 36.10 11.83
C ARG A 499 15.02 34.71 11.23
N GLY A 500 16.11 33.95 11.18
CA GLY A 500 16.15 32.62 10.62
C GLY A 500 15.23 31.64 11.36
N PHE A 501 15.24 31.68 12.70
CA PHE A 501 14.27 30.96 13.54
C PHE A 501 12.82 31.25 13.12
N SER A 502 12.48 32.53 12.93
CA SER A 502 11.12 32.94 12.55
C SER A 502 10.75 32.48 11.14
N MET A 503 11.70 32.55 10.20
CA MET A 503 11.51 32.09 8.81
C MET A 503 11.27 30.57 8.77
N GLU A 504 12.11 29.81 9.46
CA GLU A 504 12.05 28.34 9.50
C GLU A 504 10.77 27.85 10.19
N LEU A 505 10.42 28.43 11.35
CA LEU A 505 9.20 28.06 12.08
C LEU A 505 7.93 28.43 11.30
N GLY A 506 7.87 29.62 10.68
CA GLY A 506 6.74 30.04 9.86
C GLY A 506 6.54 29.15 8.62
N SER A 507 7.66 28.75 7.98
CA SER A 507 7.67 27.77 6.90
C SER A 507 7.16 26.41 7.40
N ALA A 508 7.71 25.88 8.49
CA ALA A 508 7.34 24.58 9.05
C ALA A 508 5.85 24.50 9.43
N ILE A 509 5.29 25.53 10.09
CA ILE A 509 3.85 25.61 10.41
C ILE A 509 3.01 25.52 9.13
N THR A 510 3.38 26.29 8.11
CA THR A 510 2.65 26.31 6.83
C THR A 510 2.66 24.94 6.17
N ILE A 511 3.82 24.29 6.14
CA ILE A 511 3.98 22.96 5.56
C ILE A 511 3.16 21.92 6.35
N ILE A 512 3.21 21.94 7.68
CA ILE A 512 2.44 21.01 8.54
C ILE A 512 0.93 21.19 8.32
N LEU A 513 0.44 22.43 8.26
CA LEU A 513 -0.98 22.73 8.00
C LEU A 513 -1.41 22.31 6.60
N ALA A 514 -0.61 22.63 5.57
CA ALA A 514 -0.86 22.20 4.19
C ALA A 514 -0.93 20.69 4.07
N THR A 515 -0.03 19.99 4.78
CA THR A 515 0.00 18.54 4.84
C THR A 515 -1.29 17.97 5.45
N ARG A 516 -1.82 18.57 6.52
CA ARG A 516 -3.12 18.18 7.10
C ARG A 516 -4.27 18.39 6.13
N LEU A 517 -4.25 19.49 5.38
CA LEU A 517 -5.25 19.82 4.37
C LEU A 517 -5.06 19.05 3.05
N LYS A 518 -4.04 18.18 2.95
CA LYS A 518 -3.67 17.40 1.76
C LYS A 518 -3.42 18.28 0.52
N LEU A 519 -2.85 19.47 0.75
CA LEU A 519 -2.47 20.41 -0.29
C LEU A 519 -1.00 20.17 -0.67
N PRO A 520 -0.69 19.94 -1.96
CA PRO A 520 0.69 19.87 -2.40
C PRO A 520 1.31 21.26 -2.30
N VAL A 521 2.25 21.44 -1.38
CA VAL A 521 2.91 22.72 -1.13
C VAL A 521 4.41 22.53 -1.22
N SER A 522 5.07 23.44 -1.94
CA SER A 522 6.51 23.44 -2.08
C SER A 522 7.19 24.05 -0.86
N THR A 523 8.16 23.32 -0.31
CA THR A 523 9.01 23.73 0.80
C THR A 523 9.85 24.98 0.45
N THR A 524 10.44 25.01 -0.75
CA THR A 524 11.17 26.17 -1.31
C THR A 524 10.29 27.43 -1.38
N GLN A 525 8.99 27.27 -1.68
CA GLN A 525 8.03 28.39 -1.71
C GLN A 525 7.72 28.92 -0.32
N CYS A 526 7.48 28.02 0.64
CA CYS A 526 7.22 28.40 2.03
C CYS A 526 8.42 29.15 2.64
N ILE A 527 9.64 28.64 2.50
CA ILE A 527 10.81 29.29 3.11
C ILE A 527 11.13 30.63 2.45
N THR A 528 10.97 30.74 1.13
CA THR A 528 11.14 32.02 0.41
C THR A 528 10.10 33.04 0.85
N GLY A 529 8.83 32.63 0.94
CA GLY A 529 7.74 33.49 1.44
C GLY A 529 7.98 33.96 2.87
N ALA A 530 8.37 33.04 3.76
CA ALA A 530 8.75 33.37 5.14
C ALA A 530 9.95 34.33 5.19
N THR A 531 10.95 34.15 4.33
CA THR A 531 12.11 35.04 4.20
C THR A 531 11.70 36.45 3.80
N VAL A 532 10.82 36.58 2.80
CA VAL A 532 10.28 37.88 2.36
C VAL A 532 9.44 38.53 3.46
N GLY A 533 8.55 37.77 4.11
CA GLY A 533 7.72 38.29 5.22
C GLY A 533 8.55 38.81 6.39
N VAL A 534 9.53 38.04 6.84
CA VAL A 534 10.46 38.45 7.90
C VAL A 534 11.34 39.63 7.46
N GLY A 535 11.81 39.62 6.21
CA GLY A 535 12.58 40.72 5.63
C GLY A 535 11.81 42.05 5.67
N LEU A 536 10.54 42.05 5.22
CA LEU A 536 9.67 43.23 5.26
C LEU A 536 9.46 43.76 6.68
N CYS A 537 9.39 42.88 7.68
CA CYS A 537 9.27 43.26 9.09
C CYS A 537 10.60 43.67 9.75
N SER A 538 11.74 43.29 9.16
CA SER A 538 13.09 43.58 9.67
C SER A 538 13.49 45.04 9.48
N GLY A 539 13.08 45.66 8.37
CA GLY A 539 13.36 47.07 8.08
C GLY A 539 12.37 47.65 7.08
N THR A 540 12.87 48.24 6.00
CA THR A 540 12.03 48.73 4.88
C THR A 540 12.00 47.72 3.74
N TRP A 541 11.21 47.99 2.69
CA TRP A 541 11.21 47.20 1.45
C TRP A 541 12.59 47.07 0.77
N ARG A 542 13.57 47.92 1.15
CA ARG A 542 14.97 47.89 0.67
C ARG A 542 15.86 46.85 1.36
N THR A 543 15.38 46.20 2.41
CA THR A 543 16.10 45.10 3.09
C THR A 543 16.00 43.76 2.35
N ILE A 544 15.27 43.75 1.23
CA ILE A 544 15.08 42.57 0.38
C ILE A 544 15.69 42.85 -0.99
N ASN A 545 16.46 41.88 -1.47
CA ASN A 545 16.92 41.85 -2.85
C ASN A 545 15.81 41.32 -3.78
N TRP A 546 14.99 42.22 -4.32
CA TRP A 546 13.89 41.88 -5.23
C TRP A 546 14.33 41.20 -6.53
N ARG A 547 15.58 41.40 -6.98
CA ARG A 547 16.12 40.69 -8.16
C ARG A 547 16.26 39.20 -7.88
N MET A 548 16.75 38.85 -6.68
CA MET A 548 16.84 37.47 -6.25
C MET A 548 15.45 36.85 -6.08
N VAL A 549 14.50 37.59 -5.46
CA VAL A 549 13.11 37.12 -5.34
C VAL A 549 12.49 36.86 -6.72
N ALA A 550 12.66 37.77 -7.68
CA ALA A 550 12.17 37.60 -9.05
C ALA A 550 12.83 36.39 -9.74
N TRP A 551 14.13 36.16 -9.53
CA TRP A 551 14.85 35.00 -10.04
C TRP A 551 14.30 33.68 -9.50
N ILE A 552 13.97 33.65 -8.20
CA ILE A 552 13.36 32.48 -7.56
C ILE A 552 11.96 32.21 -8.14
N TYR A 553 11.11 33.24 -8.23
CA TYR A 553 9.77 33.12 -8.83
C TYR A 553 9.81 32.69 -10.30
N PHE A 554 10.77 33.22 -11.07
CA PHE A 554 11.01 32.79 -12.45
C PHE A 554 11.36 31.30 -12.51
N GLY A 555 12.22 30.83 -11.61
CA GLY A 555 12.53 29.41 -11.45
C GLY A 555 11.29 28.55 -11.22
N TRP A 556 10.39 28.98 -10.32
CA TRP A 556 9.14 28.26 -10.05
C TRP A 556 8.24 28.17 -11.27
N PHE A 557 8.08 29.30 -11.98
CA PHE A 557 7.24 29.38 -13.17
C PHE A 557 7.77 28.49 -14.31
N ILE A 558 9.07 28.56 -14.62
CA ILE A 558 9.63 27.86 -15.78
C ILE A 558 9.80 26.35 -15.55
N THR A 559 9.83 25.91 -14.29
CA THR A 559 10.02 24.50 -13.94
C THR A 559 8.92 23.61 -14.53
N LEU A 560 7.65 23.98 -14.36
CA LEU A 560 6.52 23.13 -14.76
C LEU A 560 6.42 22.99 -16.29
N PRO A 561 6.50 24.06 -17.11
CA PRO A 561 6.50 23.94 -18.56
C PRO A 561 7.70 23.15 -19.10
N VAL A 562 8.91 23.39 -18.59
CA VAL A 562 10.11 22.73 -19.11
C VAL A 562 10.06 21.22 -18.83
N THR A 563 9.72 20.80 -17.62
CA THR A 563 9.65 19.36 -17.30
C THR A 563 8.49 18.67 -18.03
N GLY A 564 7.37 19.37 -18.21
CA GLY A 564 6.26 18.89 -19.04
C GLY A 564 6.64 18.71 -20.50
N ILE A 565 7.36 19.66 -21.10
CA ILE A 565 7.85 19.56 -22.48
C ILE A 565 8.83 18.39 -22.62
N ILE A 566 9.81 18.27 -21.71
CA ILE A 566 10.80 17.17 -21.75
C ILE A 566 10.09 15.81 -21.65
N SER A 567 9.21 15.63 -20.66
CA SER A 567 8.48 14.38 -20.44
C SER A 567 7.55 14.04 -21.60
N GLY A 568 6.79 15.03 -22.10
CA GLY A 568 5.87 14.87 -23.23
C GLY A 568 6.60 14.55 -24.54
N CYS A 569 7.72 15.22 -24.82
CA CYS A 569 8.54 14.92 -26.00
C CYS A 569 9.15 13.51 -25.92
N LEU A 570 9.72 13.13 -24.76
CA LEU A 570 10.24 11.78 -24.54
C LEU A 570 9.15 10.72 -24.76
N MET A 571 7.98 10.93 -24.17
CA MET A 571 6.84 10.02 -24.31
C MET A 571 6.35 9.94 -25.76
N GLY A 572 6.19 11.09 -26.41
CA GLY A 572 5.76 11.18 -27.81
C GLY A 572 6.72 10.50 -28.78
N ILE A 573 8.04 10.66 -28.60
CA ILE A 573 9.06 9.99 -29.42
C ILE A 573 8.95 8.47 -29.26
N ILE A 574 8.81 7.97 -28.03
CA ILE A 574 8.81 6.53 -27.76
C ILE A 574 7.53 5.86 -28.28
N ILE A 575 6.36 6.49 -28.11
CA ILE A 575 5.09 5.93 -28.61
C ILE A 575 5.07 5.88 -30.14
N ASN A 576 5.64 6.89 -30.81
CA ASN A 576 5.65 7.02 -32.27
C ASN A 576 6.90 6.44 -32.96
N ALA A 577 7.78 5.76 -32.22
CA ALA A 577 8.96 5.13 -32.81
C ALA A 577 8.57 3.99 -33.78
N PRO A 578 9.22 3.86 -34.94
CA PRO A 578 8.93 2.81 -35.92
C PRO A 578 9.16 1.42 -35.30
N ARG A 579 8.12 0.57 -35.30
CA ARG A 579 8.19 -0.79 -34.75
C ARG A 579 8.42 -1.78 -35.89
N TRP A 580 9.53 -2.50 -35.86
CA TRP A 580 9.80 -3.61 -36.79
C TRP A 580 9.28 -4.91 -36.17
N GLY A 581 8.26 -5.55 -36.79
CA GLY A 581 8.00 -6.98 -36.58
C GLY A 581 6.75 -7.43 -35.82
N VAL A 582 5.64 -6.66 -35.73
CA VAL A 582 4.33 -7.22 -35.32
C VAL A 582 3.20 -6.55 -36.12
N ALA A 583 2.58 -7.29 -37.03
CA ALA A 583 1.42 -6.85 -37.81
C ALA A 583 0.14 -7.09 -37.01
N PHE A 584 -0.57 -6.01 -36.64
CA PHE A 584 -1.95 -6.11 -36.15
C PHE A 584 -2.90 -5.74 -37.29
N ARG A 585 -3.82 -6.65 -37.62
CA ARG A 585 -4.89 -6.43 -38.60
C ARG A 585 -5.80 -5.30 -38.11
N ARG A 586 -5.89 -4.23 -38.89
CA ARG A 586 -6.98 -3.26 -38.81
C ARG A 586 -8.19 -3.87 -39.50
N ILE A 587 -9.29 -4.07 -38.79
CA ILE A 587 -10.58 -4.43 -39.38
C ILE A 587 -11.32 -3.11 -39.59
N ASP A 588 -11.35 -2.64 -40.83
CA ASP A 588 -12.25 -1.59 -41.28
C ASP A 588 -13.56 -2.25 -41.76
N SER A 589 -14.66 -2.03 -41.05
CA SER A 589 -16.01 -2.12 -41.63
C SER A 589 -16.97 -1.25 -40.82
N MET A 590 -17.21 -0.02 -41.28
CA MET A 590 -18.26 0.84 -40.73
C MET A 590 -19.64 0.37 -41.23
N SER A 591 -20.35 -0.40 -40.40
CA SER A 591 -21.82 -0.43 -40.45
C SER A 591 -22.36 0.84 -39.77
N LYS A 592 -23.42 1.45 -40.31
CA LYS A 592 -24.13 2.57 -39.68
C LYS A 592 -24.47 2.23 -38.21
N LEU A 593 -23.85 2.92 -37.26
CA LEU A 593 -24.19 2.82 -35.84
C LEU A 593 -25.53 3.51 -35.56
N ILE A 594 -26.30 2.99 -34.61
CA ILE A 594 -27.61 3.51 -34.21
C ILE A 594 -27.45 4.36 -32.97
N ASP A 595 -27.92 5.60 -32.98
CA ASP A 595 -27.84 6.48 -31.82
C ASP A 595 -28.88 6.09 -30.74
N TYR A 596 -28.52 6.24 -29.47
CA TYR A 596 -29.38 5.89 -28.33
C TYR A 596 -30.70 6.65 -28.31
N ALA A 597 -30.69 7.91 -28.78
CA ALA A 597 -31.89 8.72 -28.93
C ALA A 597 -32.92 8.08 -29.88
N GLU A 598 -32.47 7.28 -30.85
CA GLU A 598 -33.34 6.53 -31.74
C GLU A 598 -33.97 5.36 -30.99
N VAL A 599 -33.17 4.56 -30.29
CA VAL A 599 -33.65 3.41 -29.48
C VAL A 599 -34.67 3.85 -28.42
N GLN A 600 -34.49 5.05 -27.86
CA GLN A 600 -35.40 5.64 -26.88
C GLN A 600 -36.83 5.91 -27.40
N LYS A 601 -37.07 5.90 -28.71
CA LYS A 601 -38.41 6.07 -29.30
C LYS A 601 -39.26 4.80 -29.22
N HIS A 602 -38.65 3.64 -28.99
CA HIS A 602 -39.27 2.32 -29.05
C HIS A 602 -39.49 1.74 -27.64
N LYS A 603 -40.43 2.35 -26.89
CA LYS A 603 -40.71 2.04 -25.47
C LYS A 603 -42.12 1.48 -25.19
N SER A 604 -42.92 1.20 -26.22
CA SER A 604 -44.33 0.82 -26.08
C SER A 604 -44.56 -0.64 -26.48
N LYS A 605 -45.77 -1.16 -26.21
CA LYS A 605 -46.18 -2.51 -26.64
C LYS A 605 -46.20 -2.67 -28.17
N ASP A 606 -46.45 -1.58 -28.88
CA ASP A 606 -46.56 -1.55 -30.33
C ASP A 606 -45.21 -1.23 -31.01
N SER A 607 -44.17 -0.90 -30.24
CA SER A 607 -42.82 -0.59 -30.70
C SER A 607 -41.83 -0.66 -29.54
N CYS A 608 -41.09 -1.77 -29.43
CA CYS A 608 -40.24 -2.13 -28.30
C CYS A 608 -38.86 -2.60 -28.76
N TRP A 609 -37.84 -1.76 -28.55
CA TRP A 609 -36.45 -2.12 -28.82
C TRP A 609 -35.65 -2.22 -27.53
N VAL A 610 -34.65 -3.09 -27.51
CA VAL A 610 -33.71 -3.25 -26.39
C VAL A 610 -32.28 -3.34 -26.91
N ILE A 611 -31.31 -2.89 -26.12
CA ILE A 611 -29.88 -3.06 -26.43
C ILE A 611 -29.39 -4.25 -25.65
N LEU A 612 -28.79 -5.23 -26.34
CA LEU A 612 -28.20 -6.43 -25.77
C LEU A 612 -26.83 -6.64 -26.41
N TYR A 613 -25.78 -6.69 -25.58
CA TYR A 613 -24.39 -6.88 -25.99
C TYR A 613 -23.97 -5.89 -27.10
N GLY A 614 -24.34 -4.61 -26.95
CA GLY A 614 -24.02 -3.55 -27.91
C GLY A 614 -24.80 -3.62 -29.24
N ASN A 615 -25.80 -4.49 -29.35
CA ASN A 615 -26.68 -4.58 -30.51
C ASN A 615 -28.11 -4.18 -30.15
N VAL A 616 -28.76 -3.43 -31.03
CA VAL A 616 -30.17 -3.04 -30.93
C VAL A 616 -31.03 -4.13 -31.53
N TRP A 617 -32.00 -4.61 -30.74
CA TRP A 617 -32.94 -5.66 -31.12
C TRP A 617 -34.37 -5.14 -31.06
N ASP A 618 -35.16 -5.40 -32.11
CA ASP A 618 -36.60 -5.19 -32.12
C ASP A 618 -37.31 -6.44 -31.58
N VAL A 619 -37.84 -6.31 -30.37
CA VAL A 619 -38.53 -7.40 -29.67
C VAL A 619 -40.04 -7.22 -29.64
N THR A 620 -40.59 -6.27 -30.41
CA THR A 620 -42.01 -5.89 -30.43
C THR A 620 -42.92 -7.11 -30.66
N GLN A 621 -42.62 -7.88 -31.71
CA GLN A 621 -43.41 -9.06 -32.09
C GLN A 621 -43.20 -10.25 -31.13
N PHE A 622 -42.13 -10.22 -30.34
CA PHE A 622 -41.79 -11.27 -29.38
C PHE A 622 -42.42 -11.05 -27.99
N LEU A 623 -42.78 -9.81 -27.65
CA LEU A 623 -43.43 -9.46 -26.37
C LEU A 623 -44.56 -10.41 -25.92
N PRO A 624 -45.57 -10.76 -26.75
CA PRO A 624 -46.65 -11.64 -26.32
C PRO A 624 -46.24 -13.11 -26.11
N ASN A 625 -45.12 -13.51 -26.70
CA ASN A 625 -44.60 -14.88 -26.67
C ASN A 625 -43.48 -15.08 -25.65
N HIS A 626 -43.06 -14.01 -24.97
CA HIS A 626 -42.00 -14.06 -23.97
C HIS A 626 -42.43 -14.90 -22.74
N PRO A 627 -41.70 -15.98 -22.39
CA PRO A 627 -42.06 -16.87 -21.28
C PRO A 627 -42.13 -16.18 -19.91
N GLY A 628 -41.34 -15.13 -19.69
CA GLY A 628 -41.37 -14.28 -18.47
C GLY A 628 -42.47 -13.22 -18.47
N GLY A 629 -43.32 -13.19 -19.50
CA GLY A 629 -44.38 -12.20 -19.70
C GLY A 629 -43.89 -10.90 -20.34
N ALA A 630 -44.75 -10.24 -21.12
CA ALA A 630 -44.41 -9.02 -21.87
C ALA A 630 -43.97 -7.84 -20.97
N ASN A 631 -44.50 -7.76 -19.75
CA ASN A 631 -44.30 -6.62 -18.85
C ASN A 631 -42.86 -6.49 -18.35
N ILE A 632 -42.06 -7.55 -18.34
CA ILE A 632 -40.66 -7.48 -17.89
C ILE A 632 -39.76 -6.84 -18.94
N ILE A 633 -39.95 -7.19 -20.22
CA ILE A 633 -39.24 -6.58 -21.34
C ILE A 633 -39.64 -5.11 -21.48
N LEU A 634 -40.93 -4.79 -21.33
CA LEU A 634 -41.44 -3.42 -21.43
C LEU A 634 -40.83 -2.45 -20.39
N LYS A 635 -40.36 -2.93 -19.23
CA LYS A 635 -39.67 -2.09 -18.24
C LYS A 635 -38.27 -1.65 -18.70
N LEU A 636 -37.67 -2.45 -19.58
CA LEU A 636 -36.34 -2.26 -20.15
C LEU A 636 -36.39 -1.74 -21.60
N ALA A 637 -37.59 -1.55 -22.15
CA ALA A 637 -37.78 -1.02 -23.48
C ALA A 637 -37.10 0.36 -23.65
N GLY A 638 -36.38 0.52 -24.75
CA GLY A 638 -35.61 1.71 -25.10
C GLY A 638 -34.35 1.93 -24.24
N LYS A 639 -33.80 0.88 -23.63
CA LYS A 639 -32.59 0.89 -22.77
C LYS A 639 -31.64 -0.26 -23.11
N ASP A 640 -30.44 -0.22 -22.53
CA ASP A 640 -29.56 -1.38 -22.43
C ASP A 640 -30.06 -2.32 -21.33
N ALA A 641 -30.26 -3.57 -21.72
CA ALA A 641 -30.82 -4.64 -20.89
C ALA A 641 -29.83 -5.79 -20.72
N THR A 642 -28.56 -5.60 -21.10
CA THR A 642 -27.55 -6.67 -21.12
C THR A 642 -27.28 -7.22 -19.73
N GLU A 643 -27.17 -6.34 -18.72
CA GLU A 643 -26.92 -6.73 -17.33
C GLU A 643 -28.08 -7.54 -16.73
N GLU A 644 -29.32 -7.23 -17.11
CA GLU A 644 -30.51 -7.97 -16.69
C GLU A 644 -30.74 -9.26 -17.50
N TYR A 645 -30.27 -9.31 -18.75
CA TYR A 645 -30.46 -10.43 -19.66
C TYR A 645 -29.44 -11.56 -19.47
N ASP A 646 -28.15 -11.22 -19.39
CA ASP A 646 -27.01 -12.16 -19.40
C ASP A 646 -27.02 -13.22 -18.27
N PRO A 647 -27.41 -12.90 -17.02
CA PRO A 647 -27.40 -13.89 -15.94
C PRO A 647 -28.48 -14.97 -16.08
N ILE A 648 -29.53 -14.70 -16.88
CA ILE A 648 -30.79 -15.45 -16.88
C ILE A 648 -30.92 -16.33 -18.14
N HIS A 649 -30.28 -15.96 -19.24
CA HIS A 649 -30.44 -16.63 -20.53
C HIS A 649 -29.15 -17.34 -20.97
N PRO A 650 -29.20 -18.61 -21.38
CA PRO A 650 -28.05 -19.30 -21.96
C PRO A 650 -27.49 -18.57 -23.21
N PRO A 651 -26.18 -18.64 -23.49
CA PRO A 651 -25.62 -18.18 -24.76
C PRO A 651 -26.32 -18.85 -25.95
N GLY A 652 -26.71 -18.10 -26.98
CA GLY A 652 -27.45 -18.58 -28.16
C GLY A 652 -28.97 -18.37 -28.08
N THR A 653 -29.52 -17.97 -26.92
CA THR A 653 -30.96 -17.81 -26.73
C THR A 653 -31.58 -16.73 -27.64
N LEU A 654 -30.84 -15.67 -27.99
CA LEU A 654 -31.33 -14.63 -28.90
C LEU A 654 -31.43 -15.16 -30.34
N GLU A 655 -30.39 -15.87 -30.79
CA GLU A 655 -30.30 -16.44 -32.13
C GLU A 655 -31.31 -17.57 -32.36
N ASP A 656 -31.65 -18.32 -31.30
CA ASP A 656 -32.59 -19.43 -31.36
C ASP A 656 -34.07 -18.98 -31.31
N ASN A 657 -34.36 -17.79 -30.76
CA ASN A 657 -35.75 -17.34 -30.49
C ASN A 657 -36.16 -16.06 -31.22
N LEU A 658 -35.23 -15.29 -31.78
CA LEU A 658 -35.51 -14.11 -32.58
C LEU A 658 -34.96 -14.28 -34.00
N PRO A 659 -35.73 -13.90 -35.05
CA PRO A 659 -35.23 -13.96 -36.41
C PRO A 659 -34.09 -12.95 -36.61
N GLU A 660 -33.16 -13.22 -37.53
CA GLU A 660 -32.03 -12.32 -37.80
C GLU A 660 -32.48 -10.91 -38.22
N SER A 661 -33.67 -10.79 -38.81
CA SER A 661 -34.31 -9.51 -39.14
C SER A 661 -34.71 -8.66 -37.91
N ALA A 662 -34.77 -9.25 -36.72
CA ALA A 662 -35.02 -8.53 -35.46
C ALA A 662 -33.77 -7.79 -34.96
N ARG A 663 -32.58 -8.12 -35.47
CA ARG A 663 -31.34 -7.40 -35.14
C ARG A 663 -31.22 -6.16 -36.02
N ILE A 664 -31.41 -4.99 -35.43
CA ILE A 664 -31.45 -3.72 -36.16
C ILE A 664 -30.03 -3.21 -36.47
N GLY A 665 -29.07 -3.42 -35.58
CA GLY A 665 -27.67 -3.03 -35.79
C GLY A 665 -26.91 -2.75 -34.49
N MET A 666 -25.67 -2.24 -34.59
CA MET A 666 -24.86 -1.89 -33.41
C MET A 666 -25.21 -0.49 -32.88
N ILE A 667 -25.28 -0.35 -31.55
CA ILE A 667 -25.48 0.95 -30.91
C ILE A 667 -24.22 1.80 -31.00
N ASN A 668 -24.37 3.11 -31.20
CA ASN A 668 -23.29 4.09 -31.09
C ASN A 668 -22.94 4.31 -29.60
N PRO A 669 -21.78 3.82 -29.11
CA PRO A 669 -21.45 3.87 -27.69
C PRO A 669 -21.32 5.29 -27.14
N GLU A 670 -21.01 6.27 -28.01
CA GLU A 670 -20.85 7.69 -27.63
C GLU A 670 -22.19 8.39 -27.32
N THR A 671 -23.32 7.77 -27.69
CA THR A 671 -24.66 8.35 -27.49
C THR A 671 -25.41 7.76 -26.31
N LEU A 672 -24.87 6.71 -25.68
CA LEU A 672 -25.43 6.15 -24.46
C LEU A 672 -25.33 7.18 -23.32
N PRO A 673 -26.41 7.44 -22.56
CA PRO A 673 -26.35 8.30 -21.39
C PRO A 673 -25.37 7.68 -20.40
N GLU A 674 -24.52 8.51 -19.78
CA GLU A 674 -23.72 8.07 -18.64
C GLU A 674 -24.66 7.37 -17.65
N PRO A 675 -24.30 6.18 -17.14
CA PRO A 675 -25.18 5.41 -16.28
C PRO A 675 -25.63 6.29 -15.11
N VAL A 676 -26.94 6.56 -15.05
CA VAL A 676 -27.58 7.17 -13.88
C VAL A 676 -27.21 6.27 -12.72
N LYS A 677 -26.43 6.80 -11.78
CA LYS A 677 -26.01 6.10 -10.56
C LYS A 677 -27.26 5.59 -9.84
N ALA A 678 -27.63 4.34 -10.12
CA ALA A 678 -28.49 3.56 -9.26
C ALA A 678 -27.85 3.57 -7.86
N ALA A 679 -28.68 3.71 -6.84
CA ALA A 679 -28.24 3.80 -5.46
C ALA A 679 -27.19 2.71 -5.18
N LYS A 680 -26.04 3.13 -4.64
CA LYS A 680 -24.96 2.23 -4.24
C LYS A 680 -25.49 1.24 -3.20
N ASP A 681 -25.96 0.08 -3.64
CA ASP A 681 -25.91 -1.10 -2.80
C ASP A 681 -24.46 -1.56 -2.76
N VAL A 682 -23.79 -1.11 -1.71
CA VAL A 682 -22.39 -1.34 -1.42
C VAL A 682 -22.18 -2.85 -1.23
N GLY A 683 -21.76 -3.52 -2.30
CA GLY A 683 -20.80 -4.62 -2.21
C GLY A 683 -19.51 -4.11 -1.57
N PRO A 684 -18.71 -4.96 -0.89
CA PRO A 684 -17.43 -4.54 -0.34
C PRO A 684 -16.62 -3.84 -1.43
N GLU A 685 -16.06 -2.67 -1.11
CA GLU A 685 -15.22 -1.91 -2.04
C GLU A 685 -14.10 -2.80 -2.62
N PRO A 686 -13.71 -2.63 -3.90
CA PRO A 686 -12.68 -3.45 -4.52
C PRO A 686 -11.36 -3.32 -3.74
N ASP A 687 -10.96 -4.44 -3.13
CA ASP A 687 -9.83 -4.57 -2.23
C ASP A 687 -8.49 -4.39 -2.97
N THR A 688 -7.69 -3.42 -2.52
CA THR A 688 -6.35 -3.00 -2.99
C THR A 688 -5.21 -4.03 -2.89
N THR A 689 -5.54 -5.31 -2.69
CA THR A 689 -4.58 -6.42 -2.60
C THR A 689 -4.12 -6.84 -4.01
N VAL A 690 -2.87 -7.31 -4.14
CA VAL A 690 -2.37 -7.75 -5.46
C VAL A 690 -3.23 -8.97 -5.76
N GLU A 691 -3.97 -9.01 -6.86
CA GLU A 691 -4.50 -10.31 -7.29
C GLU A 691 -3.28 -11.08 -7.76
N LEU A 692 -2.71 -11.82 -6.81
CA LEU A 692 -1.68 -12.79 -7.05
C LEU A 692 -2.22 -13.67 -8.19
N PRO A 693 -1.43 -13.90 -9.26
CA PRO A 693 -1.84 -14.88 -10.26
C PRO A 693 -2.15 -16.19 -9.55
N LEU A 694 -3.09 -17.01 -10.05
CA LEU A 694 -3.52 -18.23 -9.37
C LEU A 694 -2.32 -19.09 -8.90
N ALA A 695 -1.31 -19.24 -9.75
CA ALA A 695 -0.07 -19.96 -9.45
C ALA A 695 0.75 -19.38 -8.28
N ALA A 696 0.59 -18.10 -7.93
CA ALA A 696 1.24 -17.44 -6.81
C ALA A 696 0.41 -17.47 -5.52
N LEU A 697 -0.85 -17.93 -5.55
CA LEU A 697 -1.62 -18.19 -4.34
C LEU A 697 -1.01 -19.38 -3.63
N LEU A 698 -0.49 -19.20 -2.42
CA LEU A 698 0.29 -20.22 -1.72
C LEU A 698 -0.55 -21.08 -0.77
N ASN A 699 -1.80 -20.69 -0.50
CA ASN A 699 -2.67 -21.39 0.44
C ASN A 699 -4.16 -21.13 0.19
N LEU A 700 -5.02 -21.91 0.86
CA LEU A 700 -6.48 -21.83 0.70
C LEU A 700 -7.12 -20.56 1.27
N GLU A 701 -6.44 -19.81 2.14
CA GLU A 701 -6.93 -18.50 2.62
C GLU A 701 -6.73 -17.44 1.55
N GLU A 702 -5.60 -17.44 0.85
CA GLU A 702 -5.34 -16.58 -0.30
C GLU A 702 -6.27 -16.88 -1.48
N VAL A 703 -6.58 -18.16 -1.72
CA VAL A 703 -7.59 -18.56 -2.72
C VAL A 703 -8.99 -18.10 -2.32
N GLU A 704 -9.38 -18.25 -1.05
CA GLU A 704 -10.66 -17.72 -0.55
C GLU A 704 -10.74 -16.19 -0.69
N ALA A 705 -9.67 -15.47 -0.36
CA ALA A 705 -9.60 -14.03 -0.54
C ALA A 705 -9.68 -13.61 -2.02
N ALA A 706 -9.03 -14.34 -2.92
CA ALA A 706 -9.11 -14.10 -4.36
C ALA A 706 -10.52 -14.36 -4.90
N GLY A 707 -11.12 -15.51 -4.56
CA GLY A 707 -12.48 -15.84 -4.98
C GLY A 707 -13.53 -14.90 -4.42
N THR A 708 -13.36 -14.43 -3.18
CA THR A 708 -14.26 -13.45 -2.55
C THR A 708 -14.34 -12.12 -3.30
N LYS A 709 -13.25 -11.67 -3.93
CA LYS A 709 -13.22 -10.40 -4.69
C LYS A 709 -13.97 -10.48 -6.01
N LYS A 710 -14.02 -11.66 -6.63
CA LYS A 710 -14.60 -11.88 -7.96
C LYS A 710 -16.06 -12.28 -7.93
N MET A 711 -16.52 -12.78 -6.78
CA MET A 711 -17.87 -13.26 -6.63
C MET A 711 -18.83 -12.14 -6.23
N SER A 712 -20.09 -12.26 -6.63
CA SER A 712 -21.14 -11.35 -6.15
C SER A 712 -21.26 -11.41 -4.63
N LYS A 713 -21.66 -10.30 -3.99
CA LYS A 713 -21.91 -10.24 -2.53
C LYS A 713 -22.87 -11.35 -2.07
N LYS A 714 -23.82 -11.71 -2.93
CA LYS A 714 -24.80 -12.77 -2.71
C LYS A 714 -24.18 -14.17 -2.80
N GLY A 715 -23.41 -14.45 -3.84
CA GLY A 715 -22.67 -15.71 -3.96
C GLY A 715 -21.72 -15.89 -2.77
N TRP A 716 -21.05 -14.80 -2.37
CA TRP A 716 -20.21 -14.78 -1.18
C TRP A 716 -20.98 -15.06 0.10
N ALA A 717 -22.09 -14.36 0.35
CA ALA A 717 -22.93 -14.59 1.53
C ALA A 717 -23.43 -16.04 1.59
N TYR A 718 -23.85 -16.62 0.45
CA TYR A 718 -24.29 -18.01 0.38
C TYR A 718 -23.18 -19.01 0.72
N TYR A 719 -21.96 -18.83 0.16
CA TYR A 719 -20.83 -19.74 0.40
C TYR A 719 -20.18 -19.56 1.78
N TYR A 720 -19.98 -18.31 2.19
CA TYR A 720 -19.30 -17.97 3.44
C TYR A 720 -20.16 -18.29 4.66
N SER A 721 -21.48 -18.09 4.59
CA SER A 721 -22.39 -18.29 5.73
C SER A 721 -22.35 -19.71 6.32
N ALA A 722 -22.72 -19.74 7.61
CA ALA A 722 -22.85 -20.90 8.47
C ALA A 722 -24.05 -20.67 9.41
N ALA A 723 -24.39 -21.70 10.19
CA ALA A 723 -25.50 -21.64 11.13
C ALA A 723 -25.22 -20.64 12.26
N ASP A 724 -26.25 -19.89 12.65
CA ASP A 724 -26.31 -19.03 13.84
C ASP A 724 -25.05 -18.17 14.06
N ASP A 725 -24.21 -18.51 15.05
CA ASP A 725 -23.05 -17.73 15.50
C ASP A 725 -21.73 -18.14 14.82
N LEU A 726 -21.79 -19.06 13.84
CA LEU A 726 -20.65 -19.59 13.09
C LEU A 726 -19.65 -20.37 13.97
N VAL A 727 -20.03 -20.81 15.17
CA VAL A 727 -19.13 -21.47 16.14
C VAL A 727 -18.55 -22.75 15.55
N SER A 728 -19.40 -23.64 15.05
CA SER A 728 -19.00 -24.93 14.46
C SER A 728 -18.12 -24.75 13.23
N LYS A 729 -18.41 -23.73 12.41
CA LYS A 729 -17.57 -23.37 11.24
C LYS A 729 -16.14 -23.03 11.68
N HIS A 730 -15.99 -22.25 12.75
CA HIS A 730 -14.67 -21.88 13.28
C HIS A 730 -13.98 -23.10 13.93
N LEU A 731 -14.69 -23.87 14.76
CA LEU A 731 -14.16 -25.06 15.43
C LEU A 731 -13.64 -26.11 14.43
N ASN A 732 -14.36 -26.35 13.34
CA ASN A 732 -13.95 -27.25 12.25
C ASN A 732 -12.53 -26.96 11.73
N ASN A 733 -12.10 -25.70 11.73
CA ASN A 733 -10.76 -25.32 11.27
C ASN A 733 -9.74 -25.27 12.41
N THR A 734 -10.08 -24.65 13.54
CA THR A 734 -9.11 -24.36 14.60
C THR A 734 -8.67 -25.60 15.37
N VAL A 735 -9.50 -26.64 15.43
CA VAL A 735 -9.19 -27.91 16.11
C VAL A 735 -7.93 -28.58 15.56
N TYR A 736 -7.70 -28.56 14.25
CA TYR A 736 -6.52 -29.19 13.64
C TYR A 736 -5.23 -28.53 14.10
N LYS A 737 -5.24 -27.24 14.46
CA LYS A 737 -4.06 -26.52 14.98
C LYS A 737 -3.63 -27.01 16.36
N GLN A 738 -4.54 -27.66 17.10
CA GLN A 738 -4.27 -28.21 18.44
C GLN A 738 -3.70 -29.64 18.41
N ILE A 739 -3.75 -30.31 17.25
CA ILE A 739 -3.13 -31.62 17.03
C ILE A 739 -1.71 -31.40 16.48
N LEU A 740 -0.70 -31.86 17.20
CA LEU A 740 0.72 -31.68 16.82
C LEU A 740 1.22 -32.86 15.99
N LEU A 741 2.14 -32.61 15.06
CA LEU A 741 2.86 -33.65 14.33
C LEU A 741 4.02 -34.21 15.17
N ARG A 742 4.35 -35.50 15.00
CA ARG A 742 5.47 -36.18 15.66
C ARG A 742 6.47 -36.70 14.61
N PRO A 743 7.35 -35.82 14.08
CA PRO A 743 8.26 -36.18 13.00
C PRO A 743 9.35 -37.15 13.44
N ARG A 744 9.71 -38.08 12.55
CA ARG A 744 10.86 -38.97 12.71
C ARG A 744 11.97 -38.58 11.74
N VAL A 745 13.20 -38.58 12.25
CA VAL A 745 14.42 -38.31 11.47
C VAL A 745 15.12 -39.61 11.07
N PHE A 746 16.06 -39.54 10.12
CA PHE A 746 16.75 -40.71 9.53
C PHE A 746 15.82 -41.73 8.84
N VAL A 747 14.81 -41.22 8.13
CA VAL A 747 13.92 -42.02 7.26
C VAL A 747 14.13 -41.57 5.81
N ASP A 748 14.14 -42.50 4.86
CA ASP A 748 14.20 -42.18 3.44
C ASP A 748 12.86 -41.63 2.96
N CYS A 749 12.85 -40.33 2.68
CA CYS A 749 11.66 -39.58 2.26
C CYS A 749 11.86 -38.90 0.89
N ARG A 750 12.72 -39.45 0.02
CA ARG A 750 12.92 -38.92 -1.33
C ARG A 750 11.59 -38.83 -2.09
N ASP A 751 10.83 -39.92 -2.03
CA ASP A 751 9.51 -40.03 -2.64
C ASP A 751 8.41 -40.02 -1.56
N CYS A 752 7.20 -39.61 -1.96
CA CYS A 752 6.02 -39.63 -1.10
C CYS A 752 4.80 -40.03 -1.93
N ASP A 753 4.28 -41.22 -1.67
CA ASP A 753 3.08 -41.75 -2.30
C ASP A 753 1.83 -41.22 -1.59
N LEU A 754 1.07 -40.40 -2.32
CA LEU A 754 -0.17 -39.79 -1.87
C LEU A 754 -1.41 -40.63 -2.16
N SER A 755 -1.27 -41.70 -2.95
CA SER A 755 -2.42 -42.44 -3.42
C SER A 755 -3.15 -43.14 -2.28
N THR A 756 -4.47 -43.23 -2.41
CA THR A 756 -5.34 -43.92 -1.46
C THR A 756 -6.49 -44.58 -2.21
N THR A 757 -7.36 -45.27 -1.48
CA THR A 757 -8.58 -45.85 -2.01
C THR A 757 -9.78 -45.38 -1.19
N PHE A 758 -10.87 -45.08 -1.89
CA PHE A 758 -12.16 -44.81 -1.27
C PHE A 758 -13.25 -45.57 -2.02
N LEU A 759 -13.98 -46.42 -1.30
CA LEU A 759 -14.93 -47.40 -1.83
C LEU A 759 -14.33 -48.32 -2.92
N GLY A 760 -13.03 -48.62 -2.79
CA GLY A 760 -12.28 -49.40 -3.77
C GLY A 760 -11.87 -48.63 -5.03
N TYR A 761 -12.29 -47.37 -5.18
CA TYR A 761 -11.80 -46.50 -6.25
C TYR A 761 -10.47 -45.87 -5.84
N LYS A 762 -9.51 -45.86 -6.76
CA LYS A 762 -8.22 -45.21 -6.54
C LYS A 762 -8.38 -43.69 -6.59
N LEU A 763 -7.75 -42.99 -5.64
CA LEU A 763 -7.49 -41.56 -5.72
C LEU A 763 -5.98 -41.34 -5.78
N ASP A 764 -5.52 -40.46 -6.66
CA ASP A 764 -4.09 -40.12 -6.73
C ASP A 764 -3.65 -39.19 -5.60
N ILE A 765 -4.60 -38.51 -4.95
CA ILE A 765 -4.40 -37.69 -3.74
C ILE A 765 -5.50 -38.00 -2.71
N PRO A 766 -5.23 -37.91 -1.39
CA PRO A 766 -6.20 -38.29 -0.36
C PRO A 766 -7.19 -37.16 -0.04
N ILE A 767 -7.67 -36.49 -1.08
CA ILE A 767 -8.53 -35.30 -1.02
C ILE A 767 -9.63 -35.48 -2.05
N PHE A 768 -10.90 -35.30 -1.69
CA PHE A 768 -12.04 -35.28 -2.62
C PHE A 768 -12.82 -33.96 -2.53
N VAL A 769 -13.62 -33.63 -3.54
CA VAL A 769 -14.51 -32.46 -3.50
C VAL A 769 -15.87 -32.89 -2.94
N SER A 770 -16.23 -32.37 -1.77
CA SER A 770 -17.51 -32.61 -1.10
C SER A 770 -18.68 -31.99 -1.88
N PRO A 771 -19.93 -32.47 -1.66
CA PRO A 771 -21.10 -31.88 -2.28
C PRO A 771 -21.25 -30.40 -1.95
N ALA A 772 -21.31 -29.58 -2.98
CA ALA A 772 -21.48 -28.13 -2.89
C ALA A 772 -22.48 -27.68 -3.97
N ALA A 773 -23.56 -27.04 -3.54
CA ALA A 773 -24.64 -26.57 -4.42
C ALA A 773 -24.32 -25.20 -5.03
N MET A 774 -24.99 -24.89 -6.14
CA MET A 774 -24.97 -23.58 -6.79
C MET A 774 -23.58 -23.08 -7.19
N ALA A 775 -22.73 -23.93 -7.77
CA ALA A 775 -21.37 -23.54 -8.16
C ALA A 775 -21.32 -22.42 -9.22
N ARG A 776 -22.39 -22.23 -10.01
CA ARG A 776 -22.50 -21.12 -10.96
C ARG A 776 -22.62 -19.74 -10.32
N LEU A 777 -22.88 -19.65 -9.01
CA LEU A 777 -22.73 -18.38 -8.27
C LEU A 777 -21.26 -17.96 -8.15
N ALA A 778 -20.31 -18.89 -8.30
CA ALA A 778 -18.87 -18.65 -8.30
C ALA A 778 -18.36 -18.30 -9.70
N HIS A 779 -18.72 -19.11 -10.70
CA HIS A 779 -18.21 -19.02 -12.07
C HIS A 779 -19.12 -19.74 -13.07
N PRO A 780 -19.25 -19.28 -14.33
CA PRO A 780 -20.09 -19.93 -15.34
C PRO A 780 -19.82 -21.42 -15.57
N ASP A 781 -18.56 -21.87 -15.39
CA ASP A 781 -18.18 -23.30 -15.53
C ASP A 781 -18.91 -24.22 -14.55
N GLY A 782 -19.40 -23.67 -13.42
CA GLY A 782 -20.20 -24.38 -12.43
C GLY A 782 -19.59 -25.70 -11.93
N GLU A 783 -20.45 -26.67 -11.65
CA GLU A 783 -20.05 -27.98 -11.15
C GLU A 783 -19.28 -28.80 -12.20
N TRP A 784 -19.47 -28.54 -13.50
CA TRP A 784 -18.68 -29.16 -14.56
C TRP A 784 -17.21 -28.71 -14.53
N GLY A 785 -16.94 -27.44 -14.21
CA GLY A 785 -15.57 -26.93 -14.06
C GLY A 785 -14.80 -27.63 -12.91
N ILE A 786 -15.49 -27.88 -11.80
CA ILE A 786 -14.96 -28.69 -10.69
C ILE A 786 -14.64 -30.12 -11.17
N ALA A 787 -15.50 -30.71 -12.01
CA ALA A 787 -15.26 -32.03 -12.59
C ALA A 787 -13.96 -32.07 -13.40
N GLN A 788 -13.67 -31.04 -14.20
CA GLN A 788 -12.44 -30.97 -15.00
C GLN A 788 -11.18 -30.92 -14.12
N ALA A 789 -11.21 -30.14 -13.04
CA ALA A 789 -10.11 -30.11 -12.09
C ALA A 789 -9.91 -31.47 -11.38
N CYS A 790 -10.99 -32.11 -10.93
CA CYS A 790 -10.91 -33.45 -10.30
C CYS A 790 -10.32 -34.50 -11.26
N LYS A 791 -10.65 -34.43 -12.56
CA LYS A 791 -10.11 -35.32 -13.59
C LYS A 791 -8.58 -35.22 -13.68
N LYS A 792 -8.03 -34.00 -13.65
CA LYS A 792 -6.58 -33.75 -13.75
C LYS A 792 -5.79 -34.29 -12.55
N PHE A 793 -6.40 -34.26 -11.37
CA PHE A 793 -5.77 -34.70 -10.12
C PHE A 793 -6.13 -36.13 -9.72
N GLY A 794 -6.85 -36.87 -10.58
CA GLY A 794 -7.23 -38.26 -10.31
C GLY A 794 -8.03 -38.40 -9.01
N THR A 795 -8.99 -37.49 -8.77
CA THR A 795 -9.82 -37.49 -7.57
C THR A 795 -11.33 -37.44 -7.88
N ILE A 796 -12.13 -37.59 -6.82
CA ILE A 796 -13.58 -37.70 -6.84
C ILE A 796 -14.23 -36.33 -6.65
N GLN A 797 -15.27 -36.08 -7.44
CA GLN A 797 -16.26 -35.04 -7.14
C GLN A 797 -17.56 -35.71 -6.65
N MET A 798 -18.04 -35.31 -5.49
CA MET A 798 -19.41 -35.62 -5.08
C MET A 798 -20.32 -34.46 -5.49
N ILE A 799 -21.30 -34.75 -6.37
CA ILE A 799 -22.19 -33.75 -6.95
C ILE A 799 -23.37 -33.51 -6.01
N SER A 800 -23.69 -32.24 -5.75
CA SER A 800 -24.85 -31.86 -4.94
C SER A 800 -26.17 -32.23 -5.62
N ASN A 801 -27.17 -32.63 -4.83
CA ASN A 801 -28.54 -32.82 -5.33
C ASN A 801 -29.12 -31.53 -5.94
N ASN A 802 -28.70 -30.40 -5.38
CA ASN A 802 -29.14 -29.04 -5.74
C ASN A 802 -28.03 -28.29 -6.50
N ALA A 803 -27.31 -29.00 -7.38
CA ALA A 803 -26.32 -28.39 -8.25
C ALA A 803 -26.98 -27.37 -9.20
N SER A 804 -26.23 -26.35 -9.62
CA SER A 804 -26.68 -25.36 -10.62
C SER A 804 -26.64 -25.88 -12.07
N MET A 805 -26.19 -27.12 -12.26
CA MET A 805 -26.12 -27.80 -13.55
C MET A 805 -26.76 -29.16 -13.43
N THR A 806 -27.31 -29.67 -14.55
CA THR A 806 -27.89 -31.02 -14.57
C THR A 806 -26.81 -32.10 -14.42
N PRO A 807 -27.15 -33.28 -13.85
CA PRO A 807 -26.20 -34.39 -13.71
C PRO A 807 -25.46 -34.72 -15.02
N GLU A 808 -26.18 -34.73 -16.14
CA GLU A 808 -25.67 -35.04 -17.47
C GLU A 808 -24.67 -34.00 -17.96
N GLN A 809 -24.92 -32.71 -17.69
CA GLN A 809 -23.97 -31.65 -18.04
C GLN A 809 -22.68 -31.79 -17.24
N ILE A 810 -22.77 -32.12 -15.95
CA ILE A 810 -21.61 -32.23 -15.06
C ILE A 810 -20.71 -33.40 -15.45
N VAL A 811 -21.30 -34.56 -15.76
CA VAL A 811 -20.55 -35.77 -16.13
C VAL A 811 -20.22 -35.85 -17.64
N LYS A 812 -20.56 -34.81 -18.41
CA LYS A 812 -20.31 -34.77 -19.86
C LYS A 812 -18.82 -34.91 -20.16
N GLY A 813 -18.46 -35.93 -20.93
CA GLY A 813 -17.07 -36.20 -21.31
C GLY A 813 -16.22 -36.80 -20.18
N ALA A 814 -16.84 -37.37 -19.15
CA ALA A 814 -16.17 -38.12 -18.11
C ALA A 814 -15.38 -39.31 -18.70
N GLY A 815 -14.11 -39.43 -18.32
CA GLY A 815 -13.27 -40.58 -18.68
C GLY A 815 -13.66 -41.83 -17.88
N PRO A 816 -13.21 -43.03 -18.31
CA PRO A 816 -13.55 -44.29 -17.63
C PRO A 816 -13.07 -44.34 -16.17
N ASP A 817 -11.96 -43.67 -15.86
CA ASP A 817 -11.35 -43.64 -14.52
C ASP A 817 -11.87 -42.49 -13.65
N GLN A 818 -12.72 -41.61 -14.19
CA GLN A 818 -13.27 -40.49 -13.44
C GLN A 818 -14.49 -40.93 -12.63
N VAL A 819 -14.44 -40.71 -11.32
CA VAL A 819 -15.43 -41.21 -10.37
C VAL A 819 -16.23 -40.07 -9.78
N PHE A 820 -17.56 -40.17 -9.85
CA PHE A 820 -18.49 -39.22 -9.26
C PHE A 820 -19.35 -39.88 -8.17
N GLY A 821 -19.61 -39.14 -7.10
CA GLY A 821 -20.67 -39.45 -6.15
C GLY A 821 -21.90 -38.58 -6.41
N TRP A 822 -23.11 -39.08 -6.16
CA TRP A 822 -24.30 -38.23 -6.17
C TRP A 822 -24.81 -38.04 -4.75
N GLN A 823 -24.85 -36.79 -4.30
CA GLN A 823 -25.43 -36.43 -3.03
C GLN A 823 -26.96 -36.44 -3.15
N LEU A 824 -27.63 -37.13 -2.24
CA LEU A 824 -29.08 -37.20 -2.18
C LEU A 824 -29.60 -36.42 -0.98
N TYR A 825 -30.51 -35.48 -1.26
CA TYR A 825 -31.47 -34.97 -0.29
C TYR A 825 -32.80 -35.66 -0.54
N VAL A 826 -33.27 -36.40 0.44
CA VAL A 826 -34.58 -37.03 0.32
C VAL A 826 -35.64 -35.95 0.50
N GLN A 827 -36.53 -35.84 -0.48
CA GLN A 827 -37.62 -34.88 -0.49
C GLN A 827 -38.84 -35.46 0.23
N THR A 828 -39.62 -34.60 0.91
CA THR A 828 -40.89 -34.97 1.56
C THR A 828 -41.84 -35.65 0.56
N GLU A 829 -41.84 -35.18 -0.68
CA GLU A 829 -42.46 -35.89 -1.81
C GLU A 829 -41.49 -36.96 -2.34
N ARG A 830 -41.57 -38.15 -1.74
CA ARG A 830 -40.64 -39.26 -1.97
C ARG A 830 -40.43 -39.59 -3.45
N LYS A 831 -41.49 -39.47 -4.26
CA LYS A 831 -41.48 -39.72 -5.70
C LYS A 831 -40.43 -38.90 -6.46
N LYS A 832 -40.21 -37.63 -6.07
CA LYS A 832 -39.16 -36.78 -6.67
C LYS A 832 -37.76 -37.36 -6.44
N SER A 833 -37.53 -37.94 -5.25
CA SER A 833 -36.26 -38.60 -4.91
C SER A 833 -36.08 -39.89 -5.71
N GLU A 834 -37.16 -40.66 -5.89
CA GLU A 834 -37.16 -41.90 -6.68
C GLU A 834 -36.88 -41.62 -8.16
N ASP A 835 -37.49 -40.58 -8.73
CA ASP A 835 -37.27 -40.18 -10.13
C ASP A 835 -35.84 -39.66 -10.34
N MET A 836 -35.30 -38.90 -9.38
CA MET A 836 -33.88 -38.51 -9.39
C MET A 836 -32.97 -39.73 -9.30
N LEU A 837 -33.21 -40.66 -8.38
CA LEU A 837 -32.43 -41.89 -8.26
C LEU A 837 -32.47 -42.72 -9.56
N ALA A 838 -33.63 -42.82 -10.20
CA ALA A 838 -33.77 -43.49 -11.49
C ALA A 838 -32.96 -42.80 -12.60
N ARG A 839 -32.90 -41.46 -12.61
CA ARG A 839 -32.04 -40.68 -13.53
C ARG A 839 -30.55 -40.93 -13.25
N ILE A 840 -30.14 -40.84 -11.99
CA ILE A 840 -28.74 -41.05 -11.57
C ILE A 840 -28.27 -42.49 -11.82
N ASN A 841 -29.15 -43.47 -11.69
CA ASN A 841 -28.82 -44.86 -11.99
C ASN A 841 -28.44 -45.10 -13.46
N LYS A 842 -28.91 -44.27 -14.39
CA LYS A 842 -28.58 -44.34 -15.82
C LYS A 842 -27.21 -43.73 -16.17
N LEU A 843 -26.57 -43.05 -15.21
CA LEU A 843 -25.28 -42.39 -15.41
C LEU A 843 -24.16 -43.25 -14.83
N ASP A 844 -23.44 -43.98 -15.70
CA ASP A 844 -22.38 -44.90 -15.30
C ASP A 844 -21.18 -44.21 -14.65
N ALA A 845 -20.97 -42.92 -14.95
CA ALA A 845 -19.93 -42.10 -14.33
C ALA A 845 -20.19 -41.88 -12.82
N ILE A 846 -21.45 -41.91 -12.38
CA ILE A 846 -21.83 -41.79 -10.98
C ILE A 846 -21.80 -43.17 -10.33
N LYS A 847 -20.87 -43.35 -9.39
CA LYS A 847 -20.52 -44.66 -8.84
C LYS A 847 -21.21 -44.99 -7.53
N PHE A 848 -21.57 -44.00 -6.72
CA PHE A 848 -22.18 -44.20 -5.40
C PHE A 848 -23.14 -43.06 -5.03
N ILE A 849 -24.01 -43.31 -4.05
CA ILE A 849 -24.94 -42.32 -3.50
C ILE A 849 -24.45 -41.86 -2.13
N CYS A 850 -24.37 -40.55 -1.93
CA CYS A 850 -24.04 -39.90 -0.68
C CYS A 850 -25.33 -39.36 -0.04
N LEU A 851 -25.93 -40.12 0.87
CA LEU A 851 -27.13 -39.72 1.60
C LEU A 851 -26.77 -38.70 2.69
N THR A 852 -27.27 -37.47 2.58
CA THR A 852 -27.04 -36.42 3.58
C THR A 852 -28.07 -36.50 4.70
N LEU A 853 -27.59 -36.55 5.95
CA LEU A 853 -28.40 -36.72 7.16
C LEU A 853 -28.30 -35.55 8.15
N ASP A 854 -27.30 -34.68 8.02
CA ASP A 854 -27.01 -33.57 8.94
C ASP A 854 -27.88 -32.31 8.71
N ALA A 855 -28.74 -32.29 7.69
CA ALA A 855 -29.60 -31.16 7.37
C ALA A 855 -31.07 -31.59 7.14
N PRO A 856 -31.73 -32.23 8.13
CA PRO A 856 -33.16 -32.60 8.02
C PRO A 856 -34.07 -31.38 8.02
N VAL A 857 -33.58 -30.27 8.58
CA VAL A 857 -34.17 -28.94 8.47
C VAL A 857 -33.11 -27.95 7.98
N PRO A 858 -33.50 -26.88 7.26
CA PRO A 858 -32.55 -25.85 6.84
C PRO A 858 -31.93 -25.17 8.07
N GLY A 859 -30.60 -25.14 8.15
CA GLY A 859 -29.90 -24.33 9.15
C GLY A 859 -30.10 -22.83 8.90
N LYS A 860 -30.23 -22.06 9.98
CA LYS A 860 -30.43 -20.61 9.93
C LYS A 860 -29.11 -19.91 9.59
N ARG A 861 -29.04 -19.28 8.42
CA ARG A 861 -27.78 -18.70 7.91
C ARG A 861 -27.93 -17.19 7.78
N GLU A 862 -27.63 -16.49 8.87
CA GLU A 862 -27.98 -15.08 9.02
C GLU A 862 -27.39 -14.17 7.94
N GLU A 863 -26.13 -14.39 7.52
CA GLU A 863 -25.49 -13.62 6.44
C GLU A 863 -26.18 -13.81 5.08
N ASP A 864 -26.73 -15.00 4.82
CA ASP A 864 -27.48 -15.29 3.59
C ASP A 864 -28.92 -14.75 3.65
N GLU A 865 -29.53 -14.71 4.83
CA GLU A 865 -30.87 -14.17 5.06
C GLU A 865 -30.91 -12.63 5.03
N ARG A 866 -29.85 -11.96 5.50
CA ARG A 866 -29.73 -10.48 5.49
C ARG A 866 -29.72 -9.88 4.07
N GLY A 867 -29.29 -10.64 3.07
CA GLY A 867 -29.21 -10.21 1.67
C GLY A 867 -30.55 -9.90 0.97
N LYS A 868 -31.69 -9.98 1.68
CA LYS A 868 -33.05 -9.71 1.14
C LYS A 868 -33.53 -8.25 1.23
N PHE A 869 -32.85 -7.37 1.95
CA PHE A 869 -33.26 -5.95 2.05
C PHE A 869 -32.81 -5.08 0.86
N SER A 870 -32.17 -5.67 -0.16
CA SER A 870 -31.71 -5.02 -1.39
C SER A 870 -31.98 -5.92 -2.62
N VAL A 871 -33.11 -5.67 -3.29
CA VAL A 871 -33.51 -6.10 -4.66
C VAL A 871 -33.88 -7.59 -4.91
N GLU A 872 -34.95 -7.81 -5.69
CA GLU A 872 -35.80 -9.02 -5.81
C GLU A 872 -35.32 -10.17 -6.75
N ASP A 873 -34.11 -10.12 -7.32
CA ASP A 873 -33.85 -10.79 -8.62
C ASP A 873 -33.17 -12.19 -8.63
N THR A 874 -33.57 -13.14 -7.76
CA THR A 874 -33.01 -14.53 -7.81
C THR A 874 -34.00 -15.68 -7.75
N SER A 875 -35.29 -15.42 -7.94
CA SER A 875 -36.30 -16.47 -7.80
C SER A 875 -36.21 -17.57 -8.87
N GLN A 876 -35.63 -17.30 -10.05
CA GLN A 876 -35.57 -18.29 -11.13
C GLN A 876 -34.43 -19.33 -10.96
N ALA A 877 -33.20 -18.90 -10.66
CA ALA A 877 -32.08 -19.83 -10.43
C ALA A 877 -32.31 -20.78 -9.24
N ILE A 878 -33.09 -20.33 -8.24
CA ILE A 878 -33.51 -21.15 -7.11
C ILE A 878 -34.49 -22.25 -7.58
N LYS A 879 -35.43 -21.93 -8.47
CA LYS A 879 -36.40 -22.89 -9.02
C LYS A 879 -35.72 -23.93 -9.91
N ASP A 880 -34.77 -23.50 -10.75
CA ASP A 880 -34.04 -24.39 -11.66
C ASP A 880 -33.14 -25.40 -10.90
N ALA A 881 -32.62 -25.00 -9.73
CA ALA A 881 -31.90 -25.88 -8.81
C ALA A 881 -32.82 -26.72 -7.88
N GLY A 882 -34.14 -26.70 -8.11
CA GLY A 882 -35.12 -27.50 -7.39
C GLY A 882 -35.64 -26.91 -6.07
N GLY A 883 -35.32 -25.65 -5.76
CA GLY A 883 -35.76 -24.94 -4.54
C GLY A 883 -37.13 -24.26 -4.66
N ALA A 884 -37.73 -23.93 -3.52
CA ALA A 884 -39.06 -23.29 -3.45
C ALA A 884 -38.98 -21.81 -3.02
N GLU A 885 -39.93 -21.01 -3.51
CA GLU A 885 -40.07 -19.59 -3.16
C GLU A 885 -40.89 -19.43 -1.86
N LEU A 886 -40.24 -18.98 -0.79
CA LEU A 886 -40.83 -18.90 0.55
C LEU A 886 -41.60 -17.59 0.77
N LYS A 887 -42.90 -17.69 1.10
CA LYS A 887 -43.71 -16.54 1.55
C LYS A 887 -43.19 -16.07 2.91
N GLY A 888 -42.59 -14.87 2.98
CA GLY A 888 -42.12 -14.26 4.23
C GLY A 888 -40.60 -14.02 4.33
N GLY A 889 -39.80 -14.41 3.32
CA GLY A 889 -38.40 -13.99 3.22
C GLY A 889 -37.38 -14.90 3.92
N GLY A 890 -36.86 -15.92 3.22
CA GLY A 890 -35.67 -16.72 3.62
C GLY A 890 -34.46 -16.64 2.66
N GLY A 891 -33.22 -16.85 3.13
CA GLY A 891 -32.01 -16.86 2.28
C GLY A 891 -31.99 -17.99 1.22
N ILE A 892 -31.05 -17.96 0.26
CA ILE A 892 -30.92 -18.95 -0.83
C ILE A 892 -30.99 -20.39 -0.31
N GLY A 893 -30.24 -20.73 0.73
CA GLY A 893 -30.22 -22.11 1.23
C GLY A 893 -31.48 -22.49 2.00
N GLN A 894 -32.20 -21.56 2.63
CA GLN A 894 -33.50 -21.89 3.20
C GLN A 894 -34.47 -22.34 2.10
N SER A 895 -34.43 -21.67 0.93
CA SER A 895 -35.21 -22.05 -0.26
C SER A 895 -34.78 -23.37 -0.91
N LEU A 896 -33.47 -23.67 -0.96
CA LEU A 896 -32.95 -24.90 -1.58
C LEU A 896 -33.20 -26.16 -0.73
N PHE A 897 -33.24 -26.02 0.59
CA PHE A 897 -33.46 -27.14 1.52
C PHE A 897 -34.91 -27.25 1.99
N PHE A 898 -35.77 -26.32 1.56
CA PHE A 898 -37.20 -26.41 1.80
C PHE A 898 -37.79 -27.64 1.09
N GLY A 899 -38.51 -28.48 1.83
CA GLY A 899 -39.04 -29.74 1.31
C GLY A 899 -38.13 -30.95 1.48
N THR A 900 -36.98 -30.81 2.17
CA THR A 900 -36.20 -31.96 2.64
C THR A 900 -37.02 -32.72 3.69
N ASP A 901 -36.99 -34.05 3.62
CA ASP A 901 -37.72 -34.95 4.51
C ASP A 901 -37.03 -35.05 5.88
N PRO A 902 -37.62 -34.55 6.98
CA PRO A 902 -37.03 -34.64 8.31
C PRO A 902 -37.30 -36.00 8.99
N THR A 903 -38.03 -36.92 8.35
CA THR A 903 -38.50 -38.17 8.96
C THR A 903 -37.57 -39.37 8.72
N LEU A 904 -36.36 -39.12 8.21
CA LEU A 904 -35.42 -40.19 7.89
C LEU A 904 -34.96 -40.95 9.15
N THR A 905 -35.24 -42.25 9.18
CA THR A 905 -34.77 -43.16 10.23
C THR A 905 -33.91 -44.28 9.67
N TRP A 906 -33.08 -44.90 10.51
CA TRP A 906 -32.28 -46.08 10.18
C TRP A 906 -33.16 -47.25 9.66
N VAL A 907 -34.34 -47.45 10.26
CA VAL A 907 -35.23 -48.58 9.98
C VAL A 907 -35.95 -48.45 8.65
N GLU A 908 -36.34 -47.25 8.26
CA GLU A 908 -37.15 -47.05 7.04
C GLU A 908 -36.32 -46.62 5.83
N THR A 909 -35.29 -45.79 6.05
CA THR A 909 -34.60 -45.09 4.96
C THR A 909 -33.71 -46.01 4.13
N LEU A 910 -32.88 -46.85 4.77
CA LEU A 910 -31.95 -47.75 4.07
C LEU A 910 -32.71 -48.81 3.25
N PRO A 911 -33.73 -49.51 3.80
CA PRO A 911 -34.53 -50.44 3.01
C PRO A 911 -35.24 -49.78 1.83
N TRP A 912 -35.74 -48.54 1.98
CA TRP A 912 -36.32 -47.78 0.86
C TRP A 912 -35.27 -47.45 -0.20
N LEU A 913 -34.07 -46.99 0.18
CA LEU A 913 -33.00 -46.70 -0.77
C LEU A 913 -32.59 -47.95 -1.55
N LYS A 914 -32.54 -49.11 -0.88
CA LYS A 914 -32.16 -50.40 -1.47
C LYS A 914 -33.09 -50.82 -2.61
N LYS A 915 -34.37 -50.41 -2.55
CA LYS A 915 -35.35 -50.67 -3.62
C LYS A 915 -35.10 -49.81 -4.87
N HIS A 916 -34.43 -48.67 -4.73
CA HIS A 916 -34.32 -47.65 -5.78
C HIS A 916 -32.91 -47.48 -6.32
N THR A 917 -31.88 -48.05 -5.68
CA THR A 917 -30.52 -48.08 -6.24
C THR A 917 -29.72 -49.26 -5.71
N ASN A 918 -28.88 -49.82 -6.58
CA ASN A 918 -27.88 -50.84 -6.24
C ASN A 918 -26.48 -50.23 -6.04
N LYS A 919 -26.32 -48.92 -6.22
CA LYS A 919 -25.05 -48.24 -6.02
C LYS A 919 -24.70 -48.23 -4.51
N PRO A 920 -23.41 -48.32 -4.14
CA PRO A 920 -22.98 -48.20 -2.75
C PRO A 920 -23.52 -46.94 -2.08
N ILE A 921 -23.90 -47.05 -0.80
CA ILE A 921 -24.38 -45.92 -0.01
C ILE A 921 -23.25 -45.41 0.89
N ILE A 922 -23.12 -44.09 0.93
CA ILE A 922 -22.31 -43.34 1.88
C ILE A 922 -23.24 -42.50 2.73
N LEU A 923 -23.10 -42.57 4.04
CA LEU A 923 -23.87 -41.71 4.95
C LEU A 923 -23.03 -40.47 5.28
N LYS A 924 -23.53 -39.29 4.93
CA LYS A 924 -22.88 -38.01 5.20
C LYS A 924 -23.60 -37.28 6.32
N GLY A 925 -22.84 -36.77 7.28
CA GLY A 925 -23.38 -35.93 8.36
C GLY A 925 -23.38 -36.58 9.73
N LEU A 926 -22.64 -37.68 9.89
CA LEU A 926 -22.50 -38.35 11.19
C LEU A 926 -21.61 -37.49 12.10
N GLN A 927 -22.11 -37.21 13.31
CA GLN A 927 -21.51 -36.27 14.25
C GLN A 927 -21.16 -36.90 15.61
N CYS A 928 -21.55 -38.16 15.83
CA CYS A 928 -21.26 -38.93 17.04
C CYS A 928 -20.78 -40.36 16.70
N HIS A 929 -20.15 -41.05 17.65
CA HIS A 929 -19.61 -42.40 17.46
C HIS A 929 -20.70 -43.48 17.46
N GLU A 930 -21.83 -43.23 18.11
CA GLU A 930 -22.98 -44.12 18.17
C GLU A 930 -23.58 -44.34 16.77
N ASP A 931 -23.79 -43.27 16.00
CA ASP A 931 -24.29 -43.37 14.62
C ASP A 931 -23.28 -44.05 13.70
N ALA A 932 -21.97 -43.85 13.92
CA ALA A 932 -20.91 -44.51 13.17
C ALA A 932 -20.88 -46.02 13.47
N TYR A 933 -21.09 -46.40 14.73
CA TYR A 933 -21.24 -47.79 15.14
C TYR A 933 -22.48 -48.43 14.49
N LEU A 934 -23.63 -47.76 14.52
CA LEU A 934 -24.86 -48.23 13.86
C LEU A 934 -24.65 -48.40 12.35
N ALA A 935 -24.02 -47.43 11.67
CA ALA A 935 -23.68 -47.55 10.26
C ALA A 935 -22.88 -48.83 9.94
N SER A 936 -21.96 -49.23 10.83
CA SER A 936 -21.12 -50.42 10.64
C SER A 936 -21.88 -51.75 10.71
N HIS A 937 -23.14 -51.75 11.14
CA HIS A 937 -24.02 -52.91 11.14
C HIS A 937 -24.79 -53.07 9.82
N HIS A 938 -24.78 -52.04 8.97
CA HIS A 938 -25.48 -52.01 7.68
C HIS A 938 -24.51 -52.14 6.48
N THR A 939 -23.44 -52.92 6.64
CA THR A 939 -22.38 -53.08 5.63
C THR A 939 -22.83 -53.79 4.36
N ASP A 940 -24.03 -54.37 4.32
CA ASP A 940 -24.64 -54.92 3.11
C ASP A 940 -24.94 -53.83 2.07
N GLN A 941 -25.19 -52.59 2.53
CA GLN A 941 -25.54 -51.46 1.68
C GLN A 941 -24.67 -50.21 1.92
N VAL A 942 -24.36 -49.90 3.19
CA VAL A 942 -23.50 -48.77 3.58
C VAL A 942 -22.04 -49.21 3.46
N LYS A 943 -21.27 -48.52 2.62
CA LYS A 943 -19.85 -48.85 2.39
C LYS A 943 -18.89 -47.80 2.92
N GLY A 944 -19.38 -46.62 3.25
CA GLY A 944 -18.58 -45.58 3.87
C GLY A 944 -19.43 -44.55 4.62
N ILE A 945 -18.74 -43.71 5.40
CA ILE A 945 -19.35 -42.61 6.14
C ILE A 945 -18.50 -41.34 5.96
N ILE A 946 -19.17 -40.19 5.92
CA ILE A 946 -18.55 -38.87 5.97
C ILE A 946 -18.90 -38.24 7.31
N LEU A 947 -17.90 -38.11 8.18
CA LEU A 947 -18.03 -37.35 9.41
C LEU A 947 -18.06 -35.87 9.04
N SER A 948 -19.17 -35.21 9.36
CA SER A 948 -19.48 -33.86 8.87
C SER A 948 -20.57 -33.24 9.73
N ASN A 949 -20.47 -31.93 9.96
CA ASN A 949 -21.54 -31.09 10.49
C ASN A 949 -22.00 -30.08 9.42
N HIS A 950 -22.00 -30.52 8.17
CA HIS A 950 -22.31 -29.71 6.99
C HIS A 950 -21.39 -28.49 6.80
N GLY A 951 -20.15 -28.54 7.29
CA GLY A 951 -19.23 -27.40 7.31
C GLY A 951 -19.72 -26.26 8.21
N GLY A 952 -20.42 -26.61 9.29
CA GLY A 952 -21.03 -25.69 10.26
C GLY A 952 -22.29 -24.99 9.76
N ARG A 953 -23.01 -25.56 8.79
CA ARG A 953 -24.18 -24.91 8.14
C ARG A 953 -25.53 -25.42 8.62
N ALA A 954 -25.55 -26.43 9.49
CA ALA A 954 -26.77 -27.05 10.00
C ALA A 954 -27.00 -26.68 11.47
N ALA A 955 -26.59 -27.52 12.42
CA ALA A 955 -26.62 -27.19 13.84
C ALA A 955 -25.35 -26.42 14.23
N ASP A 956 -25.50 -25.24 14.87
CA ASP A 956 -24.35 -24.57 15.47
C ASP A 956 -23.99 -25.17 16.84
N THR A 957 -22.75 -24.95 17.29
CA THR A 957 -22.09 -25.67 18.40
C THR A 957 -21.88 -27.18 18.21
N ALA A 958 -22.12 -27.71 17.01
CA ALA A 958 -21.83 -29.11 16.67
C ALA A 958 -20.31 -29.41 16.71
N PRO A 959 -19.91 -30.63 17.13
CA PRO A 959 -18.50 -31.00 17.22
C PRO A 959 -17.85 -31.02 15.83
N PRO A 960 -16.53 -30.72 15.74
CA PRO A 960 -15.81 -30.88 14.49
C PRO A 960 -15.62 -32.35 14.14
N ALA A 961 -15.62 -32.69 12.84
CA ALA A 961 -15.53 -34.08 12.36
C ALA A 961 -14.33 -34.87 12.92
N ILE A 962 -13.22 -34.18 13.24
CA ILE A 962 -12.04 -34.81 13.84
C ILE A 962 -12.28 -35.29 15.28
N HIS A 963 -13.16 -34.63 16.03
CA HIS A 963 -13.59 -35.09 17.36
C HIS A 963 -14.42 -36.36 17.23
N THR A 964 -15.37 -36.40 16.29
CA THR A 964 -16.13 -37.62 16.00
C THR A 964 -15.21 -38.77 15.59
N LEU A 965 -14.16 -38.50 14.80
CA LEU A 965 -13.15 -39.51 14.46
C LEU A 965 -12.39 -40.02 15.69
N LEU A 966 -12.02 -39.14 16.61
CA LEU A 966 -11.39 -39.51 17.88
C LEU A 966 -12.33 -40.33 18.77
N GLU A 967 -13.61 -39.97 18.83
CA GLU A 967 -14.61 -40.76 19.55
C GLU A 967 -14.77 -42.15 18.94
N ILE A 968 -14.81 -42.28 17.61
CA ILE A 968 -14.81 -43.60 16.95
C ILE A 968 -13.59 -44.41 17.35
N ARG A 969 -12.39 -43.80 17.35
CA ARG A 969 -11.16 -44.49 17.80
C ARG A 969 -11.23 -44.92 19.27
N LYS A 970 -11.87 -44.12 20.12
CA LYS A 970 -12.00 -44.37 21.56
C LYS A 970 -13.04 -45.45 21.86
N TYR A 971 -14.20 -45.40 21.23
CA TYR A 971 -15.39 -46.15 21.62
C TYR A 971 -15.73 -47.31 20.67
N CYS A 972 -15.47 -47.20 19.37
CA CYS A 972 -15.83 -48.21 18.36
C CYS A 972 -14.80 -48.30 17.21
N PRO A 973 -13.50 -48.58 17.49
CA PRO A 973 -12.44 -48.58 16.49
C PRO A 973 -12.66 -49.59 15.34
N GLU A 974 -13.48 -50.62 15.54
CA GLU A 974 -13.88 -51.59 14.51
C GLU A 974 -14.59 -50.94 13.32
N VAL A 975 -15.22 -49.79 13.49
CA VAL A 975 -15.85 -49.03 12.38
C VAL A 975 -14.82 -48.73 11.29
N LEU A 976 -13.58 -48.38 11.66
CA LEU A 976 -12.49 -48.06 10.73
C LEU A 976 -12.03 -49.25 9.87
N THR A 977 -12.42 -50.47 10.25
CA THR A 977 -12.11 -51.69 9.50
C THR A 977 -13.29 -52.19 8.66
N LYS A 978 -14.52 -51.83 9.02
CA LYS A 978 -15.76 -52.26 8.36
C LYS A 978 -16.23 -51.29 7.28
N LEU A 979 -15.96 -50.00 7.46
CA LEU A 979 -16.42 -48.92 6.58
C LEU A 979 -15.25 -48.03 6.19
N ASP A 980 -15.29 -47.48 4.98
CA ASP A 980 -14.40 -46.39 4.62
C ASP A 980 -14.89 -45.10 5.29
N VAL A 981 -14.10 -44.62 6.24
CA VAL A 981 -14.37 -43.38 6.97
C VAL A 981 -13.63 -42.23 6.31
N VAL A 982 -14.34 -41.19 5.94
CA VAL A 982 -13.77 -39.92 5.47
C VAL A 982 -14.32 -38.76 6.28
N VAL A 983 -13.63 -37.63 6.26
CA VAL A 983 -14.03 -36.44 7.03
C VAL A 983 -14.12 -35.23 6.11
N ASP A 984 -15.03 -34.30 6.39
CA ASP A 984 -15.00 -32.97 5.78
C ASP A 984 -15.22 -31.86 6.81
N GLY A 985 -15.11 -30.60 6.35
CA GLY A 985 -15.29 -29.42 7.20
C GLY A 985 -13.97 -28.87 7.72
N GLY A 986 -13.69 -27.60 7.41
CA GLY A 986 -12.58 -26.84 7.99
C GLY A 986 -11.17 -27.18 7.50
N ILE A 987 -11.00 -28.14 6.58
CA ILE A 987 -9.70 -28.47 5.97
C ILE A 987 -9.14 -27.27 5.19
N LYS A 988 -7.95 -26.80 5.57
CA LYS A 988 -7.29 -25.65 4.92
C LYS A 988 -5.83 -25.90 4.55
N ARG A 989 -5.19 -26.90 5.15
CA ARG A 989 -3.77 -27.23 4.95
C ARG A 989 -3.53 -28.72 4.71
N GLY A 990 -2.44 -29.05 4.03
CA GLY A 990 -1.96 -30.43 3.86
C GLY A 990 -1.68 -31.15 5.18
N THR A 991 -1.28 -30.40 6.23
CA THR A 991 -1.15 -31.00 7.57
C THR A 991 -2.47 -31.42 8.19
N ASP A 992 -3.58 -30.78 7.83
CA ASP A 992 -4.92 -31.17 8.31
C ASP A 992 -5.31 -32.51 7.69
N VAL A 993 -4.99 -32.68 6.40
CA VAL A 993 -5.13 -33.95 5.68
C VAL A 993 -4.32 -35.05 6.37
N VAL A 994 -3.02 -34.84 6.59
CA VAL A 994 -2.15 -35.82 7.27
C VAL A 994 -2.66 -36.19 8.67
N LYS A 995 -3.18 -35.23 9.44
CA LYS A 995 -3.73 -35.49 10.79
C LYS A 995 -4.99 -36.35 10.74
N ALA A 996 -5.90 -36.06 9.82
CA ALA A 996 -7.11 -36.88 9.64
C ALA A 996 -6.77 -38.31 9.18
N LEU A 997 -5.84 -38.45 8.23
CA LEU A 997 -5.36 -39.75 7.77
C LEU A 997 -4.67 -40.54 8.90
N ALA A 998 -3.83 -39.89 9.71
CA ALA A 998 -3.20 -40.51 10.87
C ALA A 998 -4.20 -40.99 11.94
N LEU A 999 -5.40 -40.40 11.97
CA LEU A 999 -6.51 -40.85 12.83
C LEU A 999 -7.38 -41.93 12.18
N GLY A 1000 -7.11 -42.31 10.93
CA GLY A 1000 -7.78 -43.42 10.25
C GLY A 1000 -8.82 -43.00 9.21
N ALA A 1001 -8.90 -41.71 8.85
CA ALA A 1001 -9.65 -41.32 7.66
C ALA A 1001 -8.96 -41.85 6.39
N LYS A 1002 -9.73 -42.21 5.36
CA LYS A 1002 -9.21 -42.65 4.04
C LYS A 1002 -8.85 -41.49 3.12
N ALA A 1003 -9.58 -40.39 3.25
CA ALA A 1003 -9.43 -39.15 2.50
C ALA A 1003 -10.16 -38.03 3.25
N VAL A 1004 -9.92 -36.78 2.83
CA VAL A 1004 -10.61 -35.60 3.37
C VAL A 1004 -11.36 -34.83 2.30
N GLY A 1005 -12.51 -34.28 2.65
CA GLY A 1005 -13.39 -33.54 1.75
C GLY A 1005 -13.18 -32.03 1.81
N ILE A 1006 -13.17 -31.37 0.66
CA ILE A 1006 -13.21 -29.90 0.55
C ILE A 1006 -14.51 -29.44 -0.10
N GLY A 1007 -15.22 -28.51 0.54
CA GLY A 1007 -16.41 -27.86 -0.01
C GLY A 1007 -16.12 -26.42 -0.44
N ARG A 1008 -16.09 -25.50 0.53
CA ARG A 1008 -15.80 -24.07 0.29
C ARG A 1008 -14.49 -23.84 -0.45
N GLY A 1009 -13.45 -24.65 -0.20
CA GLY A 1009 -12.17 -24.55 -0.92
C GLY A 1009 -12.35 -24.65 -2.44
N ALA A 1010 -13.11 -25.64 -2.91
CA ALA A 1010 -13.39 -25.80 -4.34
C ALA A 1010 -14.25 -24.66 -4.89
N LEU A 1011 -15.29 -24.23 -4.17
CA LEU A 1011 -16.15 -23.11 -4.60
C LEU A 1011 -15.39 -21.78 -4.70
N PHE A 1012 -14.54 -21.47 -3.72
CA PHE A 1012 -13.72 -20.26 -3.77
C PHE A 1012 -12.58 -20.37 -4.78
N GLY A 1013 -12.02 -21.55 -5.01
CA GLY A 1013 -11.11 -21.81 -6.12
C GLY A 1013 -11.78 -21.53 -7.47
N LEU A 1014 -13.00 -22.05 -7.65
CA LEU A 1014 -13.81 -21.80 -8.83
C LEU A 1014 -14.10 -20.30 -9.03
N ALA A 1015 -14.43 -19.57 -7.96
CA ALA A 1015 -14.58 -18.12 -8.02
C ALA A 1015 -13.27 -17.38 -8.33
N ALA A 1016 -12.12 -17.87 -7.83
CA ALA A 1016 -10.82 -17.21 -8.01
C ALA A 1016 -10.33 -17.24 -9.46
N GLY A 1017 -10.68 -18.28 -10.22
CA GLY A 1017 -10.41 -18.30 -11.66
C GLY A 1017 -10.79 -19.61 -12.32
N GLY A 1018 -12.05 -20.01 -12.22
CA GLY A 1018 -12.63 -21.12 -12.95
C GLY A 1018 -11.95 -22.46 -12.64
N ILE A 1019 -11.76 -23.28 -13.67
CA ILE A 1019 -11.15 -24.61 -13.58
C ILE A 1019 -9.75 -24.51 -12.94
N GLU A 1020 -8.91 -23.61 -13.43
CA GLU A 1020 -7.53 -23.41 -12.97
C GLU A 1020 -7.47 -23.02 -11.49
N GLY A 1021 -8.49 -22.32 -10.98
CA GLY A 1021 -8.58 -21.97 -9.57
C GLY A 1021 -8.88 -23.18 -8.68
N VAL A 1022 -9.75 -24.11 -9.13
CA VAL A 1022 -9.98 -25.39 -8.43
C VAL A 1022 -8.74 -26.28 -8.50
N GLU A 1023 -8.10 -26.33 -9.68
CA GLU A 1023 -6.82 -27.02 -9.84
C GLU A 1023 -5.77 -26.50 -8.87
N ARG A 1024 -5.68 -25.18 -8.68
CA ARG A 1024 -4.73 -24.58 -7.74
C ARG A 1024 -5.00 -25.01 -6.29
N VAL A 1025 -6.26 -25.13 -5.88
CA VAL A 1025 -6.62 -25.62 -4.54
C VAL A 1025 -6.13 -27.05 -4.34
N LEU A 1026 -6.37 -27.93 -5.32
CA LEU A 1026 -5.93 -29.33 -5.26
C LEU A 1026 -4.41 -29.44 -5.32
N GLU A 1027 -3.73 -28.59 -6.11
CA GLU A 1027 -2.27 -28.51 -6.19
C GLU A 1027 -1.64 -28.14 -4.85
N ILE A 1028 -2.11 -27.05 -4.22
CA ILE A 1028 -1.62 -26.60 -2.91
C ILE A 1028 -1.75 -27.72 -1.88
N LEU A 1029 -2.94 -28.32 -1.77
CA LEU A 1029 -3.16 -29.36 -0.76
C LEU A 1029 -2.36 -30.64 -1.05
N ARG A 1030 -2.20 -31.02 -2.33
CA ARG A 1030 -1.33 -32.14 -2.73
C ARG A 1030 0.11 -31.88 -2.27
N ASP A 1031 0.66 -30.72 -2.61
CA ASP A 1031 2.07 -30.40 -2.35
C ASP A 1031 2.35 -30.23 -0.85
N GLU A 1032 1.43 -29.58 -0.12
CA GLU A 1032 1.52 -29.48 1.34
C GLU A 1032 1.40 -30.85 2.02
N THR A 1033 0.52 -31.74 1.53
CA THR A 1033 0.36 -33.10 2.08
C THR A 1033 1.62 -33.94 1.85
N ALA A 1034 2.19 -33.90 0.64
CA ALA A 1034 3.44 -34.59 0.34
C ALA A 1034 4.61 -34.07 1.17
N THR A 1035 4.69 -32.74 1.32
CA THR A 1035 5.72 -32.10 2.14
C THR A 1035 5.59 -32.51 3.61
N ALA A 1036 4.37 -32.48 4.15
CA ALA A 1036 4.09 -32.91 5.52
C ALA A 1036 4.42 -34.39 5.73
N GLY A 1037 4.05 -35.27 4.81
CA GLY A 1037 4.40 -36.70 4.85
C GLY A 1037 5.91 -36.93 4.90
N ARG A 1038 6.66 -36.30 3.99
CA ARG A 1038 8.13 -36.38 3.95
C ARG A 1038 8.77 -35.90 5.25
N LEU A 1039 8.36 -34.72 5.74
CA LEU A 1039 8.89 -34.14 6.99
C LEU A 1039 8.51 -34.95 8.23
N LEU A 1040 7.41 -35.70 8.18
CA LEU A 1040 6.99 -36.59 9.25
C LEU A 1040 7.77 -37.90 9.28
N GLY A 1041 8.52 -38.22 8.22
CA GLY A 1041 9.21 -39.49 8.06
C GLY A 1041 8.30 -40.59 7.49
N VAL A 1042 7.30 -40.22 6.66
CA VAL A 1042 6.26 -41.14 6.17
C VAL A 1042 6.23 -41.12 4.63
N PRO A 1043 6.82 -42.13 3.97
CA PRO A 1043 6.92 -42.17 2.51
C PRO A 1043 5.62 -42.60 1.81
N LYS A 1044 4.65 -43.18 2.52
CA LYS A 1044 3.34 -43.56 1.97
C LYS A 1044 2.22 -43.11 2.90
N MET A 1045 1.17 -42.48 2.36
CA MET A 1045 0.02 -42.06 3.19
C MET A 1045 -0.66 -43.21 3.92
N SER A 1046 -0.56 -44.45 3.39
CA SER A 1046 -1.05 -45.67 4.04
C SER A 1046 -0.36 -46.00 5.38
N ASP A 1047 0.85 -45.49 5.58
CA ASP A 1047 1.65 -45.78 6.77
C ASP A 1047 1.36 -44.78 7.90
N LEU A 1048 0.53 -43.76 7.65
CA LEU A 1048 0.08 -42.82 8.67
C LEU A 1048 -0.73 -43.53 9.75
N GLY A 1049 -0.57 -43.06 10.99
CA GLY A 1049 -1.23 -43.64 12.16
C GLY A 1049 -1.01 -42.78 13.40
N PRO A 1050 -1.67 -43.10 14.53
CA PRO A 1050 -1.69 -42.21 15.70
C PRO A 1050 -0.32 -41.87 16.27
N LEU A 1051 0.67 -42.76 16.09
CA LEU A 1051 2.05 -42.51 16.54
C LEU A 1051 2.68 -41.27 15.89
N HIS A 1052 2.19 -40.86 14.72
CA HIS A 1052 2.71 -39.73 13.95
C HIS A 1052 2.13 -38.38 14.39
N ILE A 1053 1.20 -38.36 15.34
CA ILE A 1053 0.56 -37.14 15.84
C ILE A 1053 0.44 -37.17 17.37
N ASN A 1054 0.11 -36.02 17.96
CA ASN A 1054 -0.24 -35.87 19.37
C ASN A 1054 -1.57 -35.14 19.48
N THR A 1055 -2.57 -35.84 20.00
CA THR A 1055 -3.97 -35.42 20.13
C THR A 1055 -4.36 -34.98 21.53
N ARG A 1056 -3.42 -35.00 22.49
CA ARG A 1056 -3.70 -34.79 23.91
C ARG A 1056 -4.46 -33.51 24.23
N ALA A 1057 -4.22 -32.44 23.47
CA ALA A 1057 -4.89 -31.16 23.68
C ALA A 1057 -6.41 -31.22 23.41
N VAL A 1058 -6.83 -32.04 22.44
CA VAL A 1058 -8.23 -32.12 21.97
C VAL A 1058 -9.00 -33.30 22.54
N GLU A 1059 -8.30 -34.29 23.14
CA GLU A 1059 -8.93 -35.44 23.78
C GLU A 1059 -9.78 -35.09 25.01
N ARG A 1060 -9.55 -33.92 25.62
CA ARG A 1060 -10.41 -33.40 26.69
C ARG A 1060 -11.73 -32.81 26.18
N ASP A 1061 -11.80 -32.51 24.89
CA ASP A 1061 -12.90 -31.79 24.24
C ASP A 1061 -13.84 -32.73 23.49
N ILE A 1062 -13.61 -34.06 23.55
CA ILE A 1062 -14.50 -35.10 23.06
C ILE A 1062 -15.40 -35.63 24.18
N TYR A 1063 -16.48 -36.31 23.82
CA TYR A 1063 -17.32 -36.98 24.81
C TYR A 1063 -16.49 -37.92 25.71
N ASP A 1064 -16.70 -37.80 27.03
CA ASP A 1064 -16.02 -38.63 28.06
C ASP A 1064 -16.99 -39.45 28.91
N GLY A 1065 -18.24 -39.57 28.45
CA GLY A 1065 -19.21 -40.44 29.09
C GLY A 1065 -19.05 -41.92 28.70
N PRO A 1066 -19.93 -42.79 29.22
CA PRO A 1066 -19.97 -44.20 28.84
C PRO A 1066 -20.28 -44.36 27.35
N ALA A 1067 -19.69 -45.38 26.71
CA ALA A 1067 -19.86 -45.60 25.27
C ALA A 1067 -21.33 -45.75 24.81
N ASN A 1068 -22.23 -46.21 25.69
CA ASN A 1068 -23.67 -46.38 25.43
C ASN A 1068 -24.01 -47.10 24.11
N LEU A 1069 -23.14 -48.01 23.65
CA LEU A 1069 -23.33 -48.75 22.40
C LEU A 1069 -24.28 -49.95 22.61
N PRO A 1070 -25.44 -50.01 21.94
CA PRO A 1070 -26.39 -51.11 22.11
C PRO A 1070 -25.72 -52.44 21.71
N GLY A 1071 -25.71 -53.39 22.65
CA GLY A 1071 -25.05 -54.70 22.50
C GLY A 1071 -23.64 -54.82 23.09
N ILE A 1072 -23.06 -53.74 23.64
CA ILE A 1072 -21.73 -53.75 24.29
C ILE A 1072 -21.80 -53.77 25.83
N GLU A 1073 -23.02 -53.74 26.40
CA GLU A 1073 -23.33 -53.87 27.84
C GLU A 1073 -22.95 -55.26 28.40
N GLY A 1074 -21.67 -55.61 28.40
CA GLY A 1074 -21.17 -56.88 28.89
C GLY A 1074 -19.79 -57.29 28.40
N VAL A 1075 -19.29 -56.71 27.30
CA VAL A 1075 -18.10 -57.26 26.60
C VAL A 1075 -16.81 -56.47 26.85
N MET A 1076 -16.86 -55.26 27.43
CA MET A 1076 -15.65 -54.49 27.77
C MET A 1076 -15.58 -54.03 29.23
N LYS A 1077 -15.75 -54.95 30.19
CA LYS A 1077 -15.15 -54.78 31.52
C LYS A 1077 -13.71 -55.28 31.47
N GLY A 1078 -12.75 -54.46 31.01
CA GLY A 1078 -11.35 -54.87 31.16
C GLY A 1078 -10.25 -54.08 30.47
N LEU A 1079 -10.53 -53.27 29.44
CA LEU A 1079 -9.46 -52.60 28.67
C LEU A 1079 -9.30 -51.10 28.92
N TRP A 1080 -10.16 -50.50 29.74
CA TRP A 1080 -10.04 -49.10 30.14
C TRP A 1080 -9.88 -48.98 31.65
N VAL A 1081 -8.80 -49.56 32.18
CA VAL A 1081 -8.15 -48.97 33.35
C VAL A 1081 -7.79 -47.56 32.94
N LYS A 1082 -8.46 -46.54 33.52
CA LYS A 1082 -8.19 -45.10 33.41
C LYS A 1082 -7.13 -44.82 32.36
N ALA A 1083 -7.55 -44.47 31.15
CA ALA A 1083 -6.61 -44.00 30.14
C ALA A 1083 -5.80 -42.86 30.77
N LYS A 1084 -4.57 -43.16 31.19
CA LYS A 1084 -3.55 -42.13 31.35
C LYS A 1084 -3.08 -41.82 29.94
N LEU A 1085 -3.85 -40.97 29.24
CA LEU A 1085 -3.31 -40.18 28.14
C LEU A 1085 -2.18 -39.29 28.67
#